data_AF-A0A199W522-F1
#
_entry.id   AF-A0A199W522-F1
#
_cell.length_a   1.000
_cell.length_b   1.000
_cell.length_c   1.000
_cell.angle_alpha   90.00
_cell.angle_beta   90.00
_cell.angle_gamma   90.00
#
_symmetry.space_group_name_H-M   'P 1'
#
loop_
_entity.id
_entity.type
_entity.pdbx_description
1 polymer ?
#
loop_
_entity_poly.entity_id
_entity_poly.type
_entity_poly.pdbx_seq_one_letter_code
_entity_poly.pdbx_strand_id
1 'polypeptide(L)'
;MKEIGMDAYRFSISWSRILPSGCLSGGVNKEGVKYYNNLINELISKGLEPFVTIFHWDSPQALEDKYGGFLSNHIVEEYVKYAEVCFTEFGDRVRRWITFNEPWTFCSKGYATGEFAPGRCSPWEVGRCRAGDSGTEPYAACHHLLLAHAAAVRLYCSKYQAPTLFAESQKGKIGITLVSHWFVPYTSSRSSDAAAQRALDFMFMDPLTGGDYPRSMRALVGKRLPTFTKQQSESVRGSFDFIGLNYYTANYADDLMSSNCRKTSYTTDSRTNLTQQRNGIPIGPKAASNWLYVYPAGIRELLLYTKAKYNNPVIYITENGVDELNNKNASLEEALKDEPRIDYYSKHLLNVNRAIKEGVDVRGYFAWSLLDNFEWIDGYTRRSEEIPQALCLLVGGLLLIIILLLLPTSSLSSASAVPGRKNHTGALHQSSFPDGFIFGTASSAYQVPRQSEGGGRAFGIPSLTNTQIADRSNGDVAIDSYHRYKEDVKIMKDMGMNAYRLSVSWTRILPANFLTENCLPYMLTADGTRGGGINKEGIQYYNNLINELISNGIVPFVTLFHWDSPQGLEDEYGGFLSHRIVKDFKNYADICFKEFGDRVKQWITFNEPLTYCAQGYAFGAFVPGRCSPWENAKCSAGDAGREPYAVCHNQLLAHATAVELYRHKYQQQQKGQIGITLNTNWFLPYSKSKADDEAVERALDFNYGWFLEPLTRGKYPSSMQSLVGNRLPSELVKGSYDFIGVNYYTASYTYSVSPPPNNVNATFSTDAQINATAIRNGIPIGPQVCIITYQFREKEKGLDPHELTWGLEVR
;
A
#
# COMPACT_ATOMS: atom_id res chain seq x y z
N MET A 1 12.37 27.47 -5.07
CA MET A 1 11.86 26.92 -3.79
C MET A 1 10.46 27.42 -3.47
N LYS A 2 10.24 28.72 -3.19
CA LYS A 2 8.89 29.20 -2.86
C LYS A 2 7.90 29.02 -4.01
N GLU A 3 8.36 29.29 -5.23
CA GLU A 3 7.56 29.07 -6.42
C GLU A 3 7.16 27.58 -6.52
N ILE A 4 8.09 26.62 -6.36
CA ILE A 4 7.83 25.16 -6.44
C ILE A 4 7.06 24.61 -5.22
N GLY A 5 6.48 25.48 -4.39
CA GLY A 5 5.60 25.07 -3.29
C GLY A 5 6.31 24.40 -2.12
N MET A 6 7.63 24.56 -1.97
CA MET A 6 8.35 24.01 -0.82
C MET A 6 8.10 24.87 0.43
N ASP A 7 8.05 24.22 1.59
CA ASP A 7 7.86 24.87 2.91
C ASP A 7 9.17 25.09 3.66
N ALA A 8 10.22 24.33 3.33
CA ALA A 8 11.49 24.34 4.05
C ALA A 8 12.66 24.14 3.10
N TYR A 9 13.85 24.57 3.53
CA TYR A 9 15.10 24.28 2.83
C TYR A 9 16.13 23.72 3.80
N ARG A 10 16.64 22.53 3.49
CA ARG A 10 17.75 21.91 4.21
C ARG A 10 19.07 22.25 3.52
N PHE A 11 19.99 22.87 4.25
CA PHE A 11 21.34 23.19 3.77
C PHE A 11 22.38 22.97 4.86
N SER A 12 23.67 22.92 4.50
CA SER A 12 24.76 22.82 5.46
C SER A 12 25.54 24.12 5.61
N ILE A 13 26.10 24.33 6.80
CA ILE A 13 27.11 25.36 7.04
C ILE A 13 28.47 24.71 6.85
N SER A 14 29.32 25.33 6.04
CA SER A 14 30.68 24.84 5.87
C SER A 14 31.59 25.23 7.04
N TRP A 15 32.15 24.25 7.74
CA TRP A 15 33.01 24.46 8.91
C TRP A 15 34.24 25.28 8.56
N SER A 16 34.99 24.86 7.53
CA SER A 16 36.19 25.59 7.07
C SER A 16 35.88 27.01 6.57
N ARG A 17 34.64 27.30 6.16
CA ARG A 17 34.24 28.66 5.79
C ARG A 17 34.03 29.56 7.01
N ILE A 18 33.49 29.02 8.12
CA ILE A 18 33.25 29.78 9.36
C ILE A 18 34.52 29.89 10.20
N LEU A 19 35.26 28.79 10.34
CA LEU A 19 36.54 28.71 11.05
C LEU A 19 37.61 28.18 10.09
N PRO A 20 38.34 29.06 9.36
CA PRO A 20 39.33 28.65 8.36
C PRO A 20 40.47 27.76 8.89
N SER A 21 40.90 27.98 10.13
CA SER A 21 41.89 27.11 10.80
C SER A 21 41.27 25.86 11.44
N GLY A 22 39.95 25.70 11.34
CA GLY A 22 39.14 24.73 12.07
C GLY A 22 38.90 25.06 13.55
N CYS A 23 39.76 25.89 14.16
CA CYS A 23 39.69 26.25 15.58
C CYS A 23 39.15 27.68 15.78
N LEU A 24 38.40 27.89 16.86
CA LEU A 24 37.92 29.22 17.24
C LEU A 24 39.04 30.24 17.50
N SER A 25 40.21 29.76 17.96
CA SER A 25 41.40 30.59 18.17
C SER A 25 41.97 31.21 16.90
N GLY A 26 41.66 30.66 15.72
CA GLY A 26 42.02 31.26 14.43
C GLY A 26 41.09 32.38 13.99
N GLY A 27 40.05 32.69 14.78
CA GLY A 27 39.06 33.71 14.48
C GLY A 27 37.89 33.19 13.64
N VAL A 28 36.74 33.87 13.79
CA VAL A 28 35.54 33.61 13.00
C VAL A 28 35.57 34.44 11.73
N ASN A 29 35.41 33.79 10.57
CA ASN A 29 35.31 34.47 9.29
C ASN A 29 33.94 35.17 9.15
N LYS A 30 33.94 36.49 9.37
CA LYS A 30 32.70 37.29 9.35
C LYS A 30 32.02 37.36 7.99
N GLU A 31 32.74 37.25 6.88
CA GLU A 31 32.11 37.16 5.55
C GLU A 31 31.39 35.82 5.35
N GLY A 32 31.97 34.74 5.88
CA GLY A 32 31.30 33.43 5.92
C GLY A 32 29.99 33.48 6.73
N VAL A 33 30.04 34.10 7.91
CA VAL A 33 28.85 34.32 8.75
C VAL A 33 27.81 35.19 8.04
N LYS A 34 28.23 36.27 7.38
CA LYS A 34 27.36 37.17 6.61
C LYS A 34 26.63 36.44 5.48
N TYR A 35 27.32 35.54 4.76
CA TYR A 35 26.70 34.74 3.71
C TYR A 35 25.52 33.91 4.23
N TYR A 36 25.70 33.14 5.31
CA TYR A 36 24.61 32.31 5.85
C TYR A 36 23.51 33.16 6.49
N ASN A 37 23.85 34.29 7.11
CA ASN A 37 22.85 35.25 7.59
C ASN A 37 21.96 35.75 6.45
N ASN A 38 22.55 36.12 5.31
CA ASN A 38 21.80 36.56 4.14
C ASN A 38 20.90 35.45 3.59
N LEU A 39 21.41 34.21 3.48
CA LEU A 39 20.61 33.07 3.05
C LEU A 39 19.43 32.80 3.99
N ILE A 40 19.67 32.73 5.31
CA ILE A 40 18.63 32.49 6.32
C ILE A 40 17.58 33.60 6.30
N ASN A 41 18.00 34.86 6.21
CA ASN A 41 17.08 35.99 6.11
C ASN A 41 16.21 35.91 4.86
N GLU A 42 16.80 35.53 3.72
CA GLU A 42 16.05 35.37 2.47
C GLU A 42 15.07 34.21 2.51
N LEU A 43 15.45 33.06 3.10
CA LEU A 43 14.53 31.93 3.28
C LEU A 43 13.32 32.35 4.12
N ILE A 44 13.55 33.01 5.26
CA ILE A 44 12.49 33.46 6.15
C ILE A 44 11.62 34.54 5.49
N SER A 45 12.22 35.48 4.75
CA SER A 45 11.47 36.53 4.04
C SER A 45 10.53 35.96 2.97
N LYS A 46 10.85 34.78 2.43
CA LYS A 46 10.01 34.02 1.49
C LYS A 46 9.11 32.98 2.17
N GLY A 47 9.11 32.91 3.49
CA GLY A 47 8.29 31.98 4.27
C GLY A 47 8.74 30.53 4.13
N LEU A 48 10.04 30.27 4.05
CA LEU A 48 10.67 28.94 4.07
C LEU A 48 11.35 28.70 5.42
N GLU A 49 11.11 27.54 6.04
CA GLU A 49 11.80 27.15 7.29
C GLU A 49 13.23 26.65 7.00
N PRO A 50 14.28 27.24 7.62
CA PRO A 50 15.64 26.76 7.47
C PRO A 50 15.90 25.51 8.34
N PHE A 51 16.26 24.40 7.70
CA PHE A 51 16.82 23.21 8.34
C PHE A 51 18.33 23.19 8.15
N VAL A 52 19.09 23.36 9.23
CA VAL A 52 20.53 23.59 9.13
C VAL A 52 21.33 22.39 9.60
N THR A 53 22.08 21.80 8.69
CA THR A 53 23.10 20.78 8.98
C THR A 53 24.42 21.46 9.36
N ILE A 54 24.95 21.17 10.53
CA ILE A 54 26.19 21.77 11.03
C ILE A 54 27.41 21.12 10.34
N PHE A 55 27.40 19.81 10.14
CA PHE A 55 28.49 19.10 9.47
C PHE A 55 27.98 18.20 8.36
N HIS A 56 28.53 18.39 7.16
CA HIS A 56 28.22 17.58 5.98
C HIS A 56 29.52 17.16 5.28
N TRP A 57 30.30 16.34 5.97
CA TRP A 57 31.54 15.69 5.51
C TRP A 57 32.68 16.68 5.15
N ASP A 58 32.62 17.91 5.66
CA ASP A 58 33.47 19.02 5.25
C ASP A 58 34.50 19.42 6.31
N SER A 59 35.14 18.42 6.93
CA SER A 59 36.19 18.61 7.94
C SER A 59 37.25 19.62 7.49
N PRO A 60 37.60 20.63 8.32
CA PRO A 60 38.70 21.53 8.01
C PRO A 60 40.02 20.76 7.91
N GLN A 61 40.72 20.87 6.78
CA GLN A 61 42.00 20.19 6.55
C GLN A 61 43.02 20.47 7.66
N ALA A 62 43.01 21.68 8.23
CA ALA A 62 43.89 22.06 9.34
C ALA A 62 43.73 21.16 10.59
N LEU A 63 42.53 20.61 10.85
CA LEU A 63 42.30 19.68 11.96
C LEU A 63 42.77 18.26 11.60
N GLU A 64 42.60 17.87 10.33
CA GLU A 64 43.12 16.61 9.82
C GLU A 64 44.65 16.57 9.90
N ASP A 65 45.33 17.64 9.48
CA ASP A 65 46.79 17.76 9.52
C ASP A 65 47.31 17.83 10.97
N LYS A 66 46.59 18.51 11.86
CA LYS A 66 47.04 18.76 13.23
C LYS A 66 46.97 17.50 14.11
N TYR A 67 45.93 16.69 13.97
CA TYR A 67 45.72 15.53 14.84
C TYR A 67 44.94 14.38 14.21
N GLY A 68 44.76 14.36 12.89
CA GLY A 68 43.99 13.31 12.19
C GLY A 68 42.48 13.44 12.32
N GLY A 69 41.98 14.66 12.57
CA GLY A 69 40.56 14.99 12.62
C GLY A 69 39.75 14.04 13.49
N PHE A 70 38.77 13.34 12.88
CA PHE A 70 37.85 12.46 13.61
C PHE A 70 38.51 11.22 14.22
N LEU A 71 39.75 10.87 13.87
CA LEU A 71 40.48 9.81 14.56
C LEU A 71 40.94 10.20 15.97
N SER A 72 40.89 11.48 16.31
CA SER A 72 41.31 12.02 17.61
C SER A 72 40.12 12.56 18.40
N ASN A 73 40.06 12.26 19.70
CA ASN A 73 39.03 12.78 20.59
C ASN A 73 39.05 14.32 20.72
N HIS A 74 40.15 14.99 20.31
CA HIS A 74 40.22 16.46 20.28
C HIS A 74 39.17 17.08 19.35
N ILE A 75 38.71 16.35 18.33
CA ILE A 75 37.68 16.83 17.41
C ILE A 75 36.37 17.14 18.14
N VAL A 76 36.08 16.45 19.25
CA VAL A 76 34.83 16.59 20.00
C VAL A 76 34.72 18.02 20.52
N GLU A 77 35.78 18.54 21.13
CA GLU A 77 35.79 19.90 21.66
C GLU A 77 35.79 20.96 20.57
N GLU A 78 36.54 20.76 19.48
CA GLU A 78 36.59 21.71 18.36
C GLU A 78 35.25 21.77 17.61
N TYR A 79 34.59 20.63 17.42
CA TYR A 79 33.25 20.57 16.84
C TYR A 79 32.22 21.27 17.73
N VAL A 80 32.27 21.09 19.05
CA VAL A 80 31.36 21.77 19.98
C VAL A 80 31.55 23.29 19.93
N LYS A 81 32.79 23.78 19.88
CA LYS A 81 33.07 25.22 19.69
C LYS A 81 32.51 25.74 18.37
N TYR A 82 32.67 24.97 17.29
CA TYR A 82 32.11 25.33 15.99
C TYR A 82 30.57 25.35 15.99
N ALA A 83 29.92 24.34 16.57
CA ALA A 83 28.47 24.29 16.72
C ALA A 83 27.96 25.47 17.57
N GLU A 84 28.69 25.84 18.64
CA GLU A 84 28.35 27.00 19.47
C GLU A 84 28.36 28.32 18.69
N VAL A 85 29.35 28.50 17.79
CA VAL A 85 29.37 29.66 16.89
C VAL A 85 28.12 29.66 16.01
N CYS A 86 27.71 28.50 15.46
CA CYS A 86 26.50 28.40 14.65
C CYS A 86 25.23 28.72 15.45
N PHE A 87 25.07 28.15 16.65
CA PHE A 87 23.92 28.42 17.51
C PHE A 87 23.83 29.90 17.94
N THR A 88 24.98 30.53 18.16
CA THR A 88 25.05 31.94 18.56
C THR A 88 24.73 32.87 17.39
N GLU A 89 25.32 32.63 16.23
CA GLU A 89 25.21 33.54 15.08
C GLU A 89 23.88 33.37 14.31
N PHE A 90 23.23 32.21 14.40
CA PHE A 90 22.05 31.88 13.57
C PHE A 90 20.83 31.35 14.33
N GLY A 91 20.99 30.92 15.59
CA GLY A 91 19.92 30.24 16.35
C GLY A 91 18.77 31.15 16.79
N ASP A 92 18.89 32.46 16.63
CA ASP A 92 17.77 33.39 16.78
C ASP A 92 16.66 33.14 15.75
N ARG A 93 17.05 32.69 14.55
CA ARG A 93 16.18 32.43 13.38
C ARG A 93 16.06 30.96 13.00
N VAL A 94 17.10 30.15 13.24
CA VAL A 94 17.10 28.72 12.92
C VAL A 94 16.47 27.92 14.05
N ARG A 95 15.37 27.22 13.73
CA ARG A 95 14.64 26.37 14.69
C ARG A 95 14.92 24.88 14.53
N ARG A 96 15.63 24.46 13.48
CA ARG A 96 15.88 23.05 13.15
C ARG A 96 17.35 22.80 12.87
N TRP A 97 17.99 22.10 13.79
CA TRP A 97 19.42 21.81 13.75
C TRP A 97 19.66 20.32 13.51
N ILE A 98 20.56 20.00 12.60
CA ILE A 98 21.06 18.66 12.34
C ILE A 98 22.57 18.70 12.62
N THR A 99 23.07 17.93 13.58
CA THR A 99 24.50 17.98 13.91
C THR A 99 25.35 17.41 12.77
N PHE A 100 25.02 16.20 12.32
CA PHE A 100 25.81 15.45 11.34
C PHE A 100 24.89 14.89 10.26
N ASN A 101 25.34 14.96 9.00
CA ASN A 101 24.78 14.16 7.91
C ASN A 101 25.51 12.82 7.78
N GLU A 102 24.75 11.73 7.71
CA GLU A 102 25.21 10.37 7.41
C GLU A 102 26.55 9.95 8.05
N PRO A 103 26.62 9.88 9.40
CA PRO A 103 27.85 9.46 10.08
C PRO A 103 28.41 8.13 9.54
N TRP A 104 27.52 7.18 9.25
CA TRP A 104 27.88 5.88 8.69
C TRP A 104 28.66 6.02 7.37
N THR A 105 28.14 6.79 6.42
CA THR A 105 28.79 7.01 5.12
C THR A 105 30.14 7.67 5.30
N PHE A 106 30.21 8.74 6.10
CA PHE A 106 31.45 9.44 6.40
C PHE A 106 32.53 8.50 6.95
N CYS A 107 32.23 7.73 7.99
CA CYS A 107 33.21 6.83 8.60
C CYS A 107 33.58 5.65 7.68
N SER A 108 32.59 5.02 7.06
CA SER A 108 32.78 3.82 6.25
C SER A 108 33.53 4.14 4.96
N LYS A 109 33.10 5.18 4.24
CA LYS A 109 33.72 5.58 2.97
C LYS A 109 35.03 6.35 3.17
N GLY A 110 35.15 7.13 4.24
CA GLY A 110 36.36 7.91 4.53
C GLY A 110 37.51 7.11 5.15
N TYR A 111 37.20 6.12 6.00
CA TYR A 111 38.19 5.40 6.81
C TYR A 111 38.17 3.87 6.64
N ALA A 112 37.19 3.28 5.93
CA ALA A 112 37.17 1.84 5.63
C ALA A 112 37.51 1.55 4.17
N THR A 113 36.75 2.07 3.21
CA THR A 113 37.02 1.86 1.77
C THR A 113 38.02 2.86 1.22
N GLY A 114 38.13 4.04 1.85
CA GLY A 114 38.98 5.14 1.42
C GLY A 114 38.52 5.81 0.12
N GLU A 115 37.26 5.63 -0.24
CA GLU A 115 36.67 6.26 -1.45
C GLU A 115 36.44 7.76 -1.22
N PHE A 116 36.07 8.17 -0.02
CA PHE A 116 35.80 9.58 0.33
C PHE A 116 36.94 10.17 1.15
N ALA A 117 37.03 11.49 1.21
CA ALA A 117 37.98 12.17 2.09
C ALA A 117 37.81 11.70 3.56
N PRO A 118 38.89 11.46 4.32
CA PRO A 118 40.31 11.73 3.97
C PRO A 118 41.00 10.64 3.15
N GLY A 119 40.29 9.61 2.68
CA GLY A 119 40.83 8.59 1.78
C GLY A 119 41.73 7.58 2.48
N ARG A 120 41.36 7.17 3.70
CA ARG A 120 42.12 6.23 4.52
C ARG A 120 41.50 4.84 4.45
N CYS A 121 42.34 3.83 4.30
CA CYS A 121 41.95 2.43 4.29
C CYS A 121 43.17 1.53 4.46
N SER A 122 42.96 0.25 4.77
CA SER A 122 44.04 -0.74 4.77
C SER A 122 44.60 -0.94 3.35
N PRO A 123 45.90 -1.29 3.20
CA PRO A 123 46.54 -1.39 1.88
C PRO A 123 45.91 -2.40 0.90
N TRP A 124 45.13 -3.35 1.41
CA TRP A 124 44.46 -4.40 0.61
C TRP A 124 43.02 -4.07 0.23
N GLU A 125 42.49 -2.92 0.65
CA GLU A 125 41.14 -2.48 0.28
C GLU A 125 41.06 -1.93 -1.15
N VAL A 126 39.83 -1.73 -1.62
CA VAL A 126 39.55 -1.22 -2.97
C VAL A 126 40.28 0.09 -3.25
N GLY A 127 40.31 1.02 -2.29
CA GLY A 127 41.02 2.29 -2.42
C GLY A 127 42.55 2.18 -2.46
N ARG A 128 43.12 1.01 -2.11
CA ARG A 128 44.58 0.74 -2.02
C ARG A 128 45.34 1.88 -1.33
N CYS A 129 44.80 2.33 -0.20
CA CYS A 129 45.29 3.52 0.46
C CYS A 129 46.70 3.30 1.00
N ARG A 130 47.48 4.39 1.04
CA ARG A 130 48.86 4.38 1.53
C ARG A 130 48.94 4.28 3.06
N ALA A 131 47.87 4.62 3.76
CA ALA A 131 47.77 4.60 5.20
C ALA A 131 46.30 4.42 5.63
N GLY A 132 46.12 3.82 6.81
CA GLY A 132 44.82 3.57 7.40
C GLY A 132 44.68 2.15 7.94
N ASP A 133 43.63 1.92 8.72
CA ASP A 133 43.22 0.60 9.17
C ASP A 133 41.69 0.49 9.12
N SER A 134 41.21 -0.19 8.08
CA SER A 134 39.78 -0.38 7.81
C SER A 134 39.08 -1.21 8.88
N GLY A 135 39.82 -1.91 9.74
CA GLY A 135 39.28 -2.66 10.86
C GLY A 135 39.10 -1.83 12.14
N THR A 136 39.71 -0.66 12.28
CA THR A 136 39.69 0.11 13.53
C THR A 136 39.31 1.57 13.35
N GLU A 137 39.86 2.24 12.33
CA GLU A 137 39.66 3.67 12.09
C GLU A 137 38.19 4.07 11.87
N PRO A 138 37.36 3.32 11.11
CA PRO A 138 35.94 3.65 10.94
C PRO A 138 35.19 3.71 12.27
N TYR A 139 35.49 2.78 13.19
CA TYR A 139 34.86 2.73 14.50
C TYR A 139 35.34 3.86 15.41
N ALA A 140 36.64 4.19 15.38
CA ALA A 140 37.19 5.31 16.13
C ALA A 140 36.59 6.65 15.68
N ALA A 141 36.56 6.89 14.36
CA ALA A 141 35.98 8.10 13.77
C ALA A 141 34.49 8.25 14.14
N CYS A 142 33.71 7.19 13.97
CA CYS A 142 32.28 7.21 14.31
C CYS A 142 32.03 7.34 15.81
N HIS A 143 32.90 6.78 16.65
CA HIS A 143 32.79 6.95 18.09
C HIS A 143 32.97 8.42 18.50
N HIS A 144 34.03 9.08 18.03
CA HIS A 144 34.24 10.50 18.33
C HIS A 144 33.13 11.38 17.72
N LEU A 145 32.60 11.03 16.55
CA LEU A 145 31.47 11.72 15.95
C LEU A 145 30.21 11.62 16.83
N LEU A 146 29.86 10.43 17.34
CA LEU A 146 28.74 10.25 18.26
C LEU A 146 28.94 11.03 19.57
N LEU A 147 30.17 11.09 20.10
CA LEU A 147 30.49 11.91 21.27
C LEU A 147 30.36 13.41 20.98
N ALA A 148 30.81 13.86 19.81
CA ALA A 148 30.68 15.25 19.35
C ALA A 148 29.20 15.64 19.17
N HIS A 149 28.38 14.74 18.62
CA HIS A 149 26.93 14.90 18.50
C HIS A 149 26.29 15.11 19.88
N ALA A 150 26.52 14.17 20.80
CA ALA A 150 25.97 14.22 22.15
C ALA A 150 26.40 15.48 22.92
N ALA A 151 27.67 15.87 22.79
CA ALA A 151 28.20 17.07 23.43
C ALA A 151 27.57 18.35 22.88
N ALA A 152 27.38 18.46 21.56
CA ALA A 152 26.73 19.61 20.92
C ALA A 152 25.23 19.69 21.26
N VAL A 153 24.53 18.55 21.29
CA VAL A 153 23.12 18.50 21.71
C VAL A 153 23.00 18.95 23.16
N ARG A 154 23.83 18.43 24.06
CA ARG A 154 23.83 18.86 25.47
C ARG A 154 24.11 20.35 25.63
N LEU A 155 25.05 20.90 24.85
CA LEU A 155 25.28 22.35 24.82
C LEU A 155 24.03 23.10 24.35
N TYR A 156 23.40 22.67 23.26
CA TYR A 156 22.20 23.30 22.72
C TYR A 156 21.05 23.28 23.74
N CYS A 157 20.75 22.10 24.29
CA CYS A 157 19.70 21.92 25.27
C CYS A 157 19.91 22.78 26.52
N SER A 158 21.13 22.81 27.06
CA SER A 158 21.40 23.52 28.32
C SER A 158 21.49 25.03 28.18
N LYS A 159 21.99 25.54 27.05
CA LYS A 159 22.30 26.96 26.87
C LYS A 159 21.31 27.72 25.97
N TYR A 160 20.73 27.05 24.97
CA TYR A 160 19.96 27.71 23.92
C TYR A 160 18.49 27.25 23.86
N GLN A 161 18.19 25.99 24.22
CA GLN A 161 16.83 25.46 24.18
C GLN A 161 16.03 25.73 25.46
N ALA A 162 16.65 25.68 26.63
CA ALA A 162 16.03 26.06 27.89
C ALA A 162 16.13 27.58 28.14
N PRO A 163 15.11 28.24 28.72
CA PRO A 163 15.24 29.62 29.17
C PRO A 163 16.25 29.69 30.33
N THR A 164 17.15 30.68 30.30
CA THR A 164 18.08 30.95 31.39
C THR A 164 17.70 32.23 32.12
N LEU A 165 18.33 32.51 33.26
CA LEU A 165 18.13 33.76 34.01
C LEU A 165 18.43 35.04 33.20
N PHE A 166 19.20 34.94 32.11
CA PHE A 166 19.73 36.09 31.38
C PHE A 166 19.40 36.10 29.87
N ALA A 167 18.75 35.06 29.33
CA ALA A 167 18.42 34.98 27.91
C ALA A 167 17.17 34.12 27.67
N GLU A 168 16.32 34.56 26.73
CA GLU A 168 15.16 33.81 26.28
C GLU A 168 15.58 32.56 25.47
N SER A 169 14.75 31.52 25.55
CA SER A 169 14.93 30.27 24.80
C SER A 169 14.80 30.48 23.28
N GLN A 170 15.69 29.86 22.51
CA GLN A 170 15.58 29.77 21.05
C GLN A 170 14.47 28.80 20.60
N LYS A 171 13.90 27.98 21.49
CA LYS A 171 12.80 27.03 21.19
C LYS A 171 13.03 26.11 19.98
N GLY A 172 14.27 25.94 19.53
CA GLY A 172 14.61 25.07 18.40
C GLY A 172 14.64 23.61 18.81
N LYS A 173 14.68 22.73 17.80
CA LYS A 173 14.87 21.29 17.94
C LYS A 173 16.17 20.88 17.28
N ILE A 174 16.87 19.92 17.88
CA ILE A 174 18.16 19.42 17.39
C ILE A 174 18.11 17.91 17.22
N GLY A 175 18.69 17.43 16.11
CA GLY A 175 18.73 16.02 15.76
C GLY A 175 20.00 15.65 15.00
N ILE A 176 19.98 14.45 14.44
CA ILE A 176 21.04 13.90 13.58
C ILE A 176 20.40 13.20 12.39
N THR A 177 21.04 13.27 11.22
CA THR A 177 20.57 12.59 10.01
C THR A 177 21.36 11.30 9.83
N LEU A 178 20.67 10.16 9.82
CA LEU A 178 21.25 8.85 9.55
C LEU A 178 20.86 8.37 8.14
N VAL A 179 21.78 7.70 7.46
CA VAL A 179 21.44 6.94 6.24
C VAL A 179 21.12 5.51 6.60
N SER A 180 20.14 4.93 5.92
CA SER A 180 19.98 3.48 5.96
C SER A 180 19.47 2.91 4.65
N HIS A 181 19.95 1.72 4.32
CA HIS A 181 19.35 0.88 3.29
C HIS A 181 18.32 -0.04 3.94
N TRP A 182 17.36 -0.51 3.15
CA TRP A 182 16.55 -1.65 3.56
C TRP A 182 17.25 -2.95 3.18
N PHE A 183 17.18 -3.97 4.04
CA PHE A 183 17.80 -5.26 3.80
C PHE A 183 16.73 -6.36 3.74
N VAL A 184 16.62 -6.99 2.59
CA VAL A 184 15.71 -8.11 2.36
C VAL A 184 16.49 -9.42 2.55
N PRO A 185 16.01 -10.39 3.34
CA PRO A 185 16.66 -11.70 3.42
C PRO A 185 16.80 -12.34 2.03
N TYR A 186 18.00 -12.84 1.69
CA TYR A 186 18.26 -13.45 0.38
C TYR A 186 17.40 -14.70 0.18
N THR A 187 17.30 -15.56 1.19
CA THR A 187 16.40 -16.72 1.26
C THR A 187 15.43 -16.61 2.44
N SER A 188 14.45 -17.51 2.54
CA SER A 188 13.57 -17.64 3.71
C SER A 188 14.22 -18.38 4.89
N SER A 189 15.55 -18.48 4.91
CA SER A 189 16.29 -19.16 5.98
C SER A 189 16.53 -18.24 7.16
N ARG A 190 16.57 -18.80 8.37
CA ARG A 190 16.91 -18.04 9.59
C ARG A 190 18.28 -17.37 9.52
N SER A 191 19.22 -17.94 8.77
CA SER A 191 20.54 -17.36 8.57
C SER A 191 20.47 -16.10 7.71
N SER A 192 19.70 -16.09 6.62
CA SER A 192 19.49 -14.87 5.82
C SER A 192 18.72 -13.80 6.59
N ASP A 193 17.73 -14.19 7.41
CA ASP A 193 17.01 -13.26 8.29
C ASP A 193 17.95 -12.60 9.32
N ALA A 194 18.80 -13.42 9.97
CA ALA A 194 19.80 -12.92 10.90
C ALA A 194 20.82 -12.02 10.19
N ALA A 195 21.20 -12.32 8.95
CA ALA A 195 22.10 -11.49 8.15
C ALA A 195 21.47 -10.12 7.84
N ALA A 196 20.20 -10.07 7.43
CA ALA A 196 19.49 -8.81 7.22
C ALA A 196 19.45 -7.95 8.49
N GLN A 197 19.19 -8.57 9.65
CA GLN A 197 19.21 -7.85 10.93
C GLN A 197 20.61 -7.33 11.29
N ARG A 198 21.67 -8.12 11.06
CA ARG A 198 23.05 -7.67 11.28
C ARG A 198 23.44 -6.52 10.35
N ALA A 199 22.98 -6.53 9.10
CA ALA A 199 23.21 -5.42 8.18
C ALA A 199 22.58 -4.12 8.69
N LEU A 200 21.35 -4.16 9.21
CA LEU A 200 20.70 -3.02 9.86
C LEU A 200 21.44 -2.55 11.12
N ASP A 201 21.86 -3.48 11.98
CA ASP A 201 22.58 -3.14 13.22
C ASP A 201 23.85 -2.32 12.93
N PHE A 202 24.56 -2.64 11.84
CA PHE A 202 25.78 -1.93 11.46
C PHE A 202 25.53 -0.50 10.92
N MET A 203 24.28 -0.06 10.72
CA MET A 203 23.96 1.32 10.29
C MET A 203 23.76 2.34 11.43
N PHE A 204 23.98 1.95 12.70
CA PHE A 204 24.20 2.82 13.88
C PHE A 204 23.03 3.68 14.42
N MET A 205 21.86 3.09 14.67
CA MET A 205 20.80 3.79 15.45
C MET A 205 20.85 3.50 16.97
N ASP A 206 21.25 2.28 17.37
CA ASP A 206 21.21 1.83 18.77
C ASP A 206 21.98 2.72 19.78
N PRO A 207 23.16 3.31 19.46
CA PRO A 207 23.82 4.21 20.41
C PRO A 207 22.94 5.39 20.84
N LEU A 208 22.18 5.96 19.90
CA LEU A 208 21.32 7.12 20.17
C LEU A 208 20.13 6.77 21.07
N THR A 209 19.65 5.52 21.05
CA THR A 209 18.45 5.12 21.81
C THR A 209 18.78 4.34 23.07
N GLY A 210 19.82 3.50 23.02
CA GLY A 210 20.25 2.61 24.09
C GLY A 210 21.49 3.07 24.83
N GLY A 211 22.26 4.01 24.28
CA GLY A 211 23.53 4.46 24.85
C GLY A 211 24.72 3.52 24.62
N ASP A 212 24.55 2.47 23.80
CA ASP A 212 25.63 1.56 23.43
C ASP A 212 25.42 1.01 22.01
N TYR A 213 26.48 0.47 21.41
CA TYR A 213 26.41 -0.19 20.11
C TYR A 213 25.58 -1.49 20.18
N PRO A 214 25.00 -1.94 19.05
CA PRO A 214 24.24 -3.19 19.00
C PRO A 214 25.04 -4.40 19.51
N ARG A 215 24.34 -5.35 20.13
CA ARG A 215 24.95 -6.59 20.66
C ARG A 215 25.68 -7.40 19.59
N SER A 216 25.13 -7.43 18.38
CA SER A 216 25.74 -8.10 17.22
C SER A 216 27.10 -7.49 16.87
N MET A 217 27.19 -6.15 16.83
CA MET A 217 28.47 -5.44 16.62
C MET A 217 29.46 -5.74 17.72
N ARG A 218 29.04 -5.67 18.99
CA ARG A 218 29.90 -6.01 20.15
C ARG A 218 30.47 -7.43 20.03
N ALA A 219 29.64 -8.40 19.66
CA ALA A 219 30.03 -9.80 19.53
C ALA A 219 30.99 -10.05 18.34
N LEU A 220 30.76 -9.39 17.21
CA LEU A 220 31.52 -9.64 15.97
C LEU A 220 32.81 -8.84 15.87
N VAL A 221 32.79 -7.58 16.32
CA VAL A 221 33.92 -6.66 16.21
C VAL A 221 34.86 -6.79 17.42
N GLY A 222 34.29 -7.05 18.61
CA GLY A 222 35.05 -7.21 19.85
C GLY A 222 35.82 -5.95 20.24
N LYS A 223 37.11 -6.11 20.58
CA LYS A 223 37.96 -5.04 21.13
C LYS A 223 38.22 -3.87 20.19
N ARG A 224 38.00 -4.05 18.88
CA ARG A 224 38.16 -2.97 17.89
C ARG A 224 37.04 -1.92 17.97
N LEU A 225 35.88 -2.29 18.52
CA LEU A 225 34.76 -1.39 18.72
C LEU A 225 34.95 -0.62 20.04
N PRO A 226 35.09 0.72 20.02
CA PRO A 226 35.26 1.51 21.23
C PRO A 226 34.12 1.30 22.23
N THR A 227 34.41 1.47 23.52
CA THR A 227 33.41 1.32 24.59
C THR A 227 33.05 2.69 25.14
N PHE A 228 31.75 2.99 25.20
CA PHE A 228 31.29 4.18 25.89
C PHE A 228 31.52 4.02 27.40
N THR A 229 32.13 5.02 28.02
CA THR A 229 32.06 5.12 29.49
C THR A 229 30.62 5.34 29.91
N LYS A 230 30.30 5.09 31.19
CA LYS A 230 28.95 5.31 31.72
C LYS A 230 28.43 6.73 31.42
N GLN A 231 29.28 7.74 31.62
CA GLN A 231 28.92 9.14 31.36
C GLN A 231 28.69 9.41 29.87
N GLN A 232 29.50 8.83 28.98
CA GLN A 232 29.30 8.97 27.54
C GLN A 232 28.02 8.26 27.08
N SER A 233 27.77 7.05 27.58
CA SER A 233 26.55 6.29 27.31
C SER A 233 25.29 7.08 27.70
N GLU A 234 25.31 7.67 28.91
CA GLU A 234 24.23 8.53 29.39
C GLU A 234 24.07 9.81 28.56
N SER A 235 25.17 10.35 28.02
CA SER A 235 25.14 11.56 27.21
C SER A 235 24.64 11.33 25.78
N VAL A 236 24.95 10.18 25.16
CA VAL A 236 24.52 9.84 23.79
C VAL A 236 23.09 9.30 23.77
N ARG A 237 22.67 8.59 24.82
CA ARG A 237 21.32 8.05 24.92
C ARG A 237 20.28 9.17 24.99
N GLY A 238 19.40 9.21 24.00
CA GLY A 238 18.32 10.19 23.87
C GLY A 238 18.80 11.57 23.44
N SER A 239 20.00 11.72 22.86
CA SER A 239 20.54 13.01 22.46
C SER A 239 19.93 13.54 21.15
N PHE A 240 18.60 13.54 21.02
CA PHE A 240 17.91 14.08 19.84
C PHE A 240 16.45 14.42 20.16
N ASP A 241 15.94 15.48 19.53
CA ASP A 241 14.51 15.82 19.47
C ASP A 241 13.80 15.15 18.28
N PHE A 242 14.56 14.82 17.23
CA PHE A 242 14.10 14.15 16.02
C PHE A 242 15.26 13.41 15.33
N ILE A 243 14.92 12.47 14.45
CA ILE A 243 15.86 11.77 13.57
C ILE A 243 15.62 12.20 12.13
N GLY A 244 16.68 12.64 11.45
CA GLY A 244 16.70 12.71 10.00
C GLY A 244 16.99 11.34 9.42
N LEU A 245 16.25 10.93 8.40
CA LEU A 245 16.46 9.67 7.69
C LEU A 245 16.74 9.93 6.22
N ASN A 246 17.91 9.48 5.76
CA ASN A 246 18.27 9.43 4.35
C ASN A 246 18.06 8.02 3.84
N TYR A 247 17.30 7.87 2.75
CA TYR A 247 17.00 6.58 2.14
C TYR A 247 17.09 6.68 0.63
N TYR A 248 17.64 5.65 -0.01
CA TYR A 248 17.80 5.61 -1.47
C TYR A 248 17.51 4.24 -2.10
N THR A 249 17.90 3.15 -1.42
CA THR A 249 17.99 1.81 -2.03
C THR A 249 17.77 0.67 -1.02
N ALA A 250 17.70 -0.55 -1.53
CA ALA A 250 17.67 -1.78 -0.74
C ALA A 250 18.66 -2.81 -1.28
N ASN A 251 19.06 -3.77 -0.44
CA ASN A 251 19.91 -4.90 -0.84
C ASN A 251 19.33 -6.21 -0.31
N TYR A 252 19.57 -7.31 -1.02
CA TYR A 252 19.43 -8.63 -0.42
C TYR A 252 20.62 -8.92 0.50
N ALA A 253 20.36 -9.56 1.64
CA ALA A 253 21.35 -9.93 2.63
C ALA A 253 21.36 -11.45 2.86
N ASP A 254 22.54 -12.06 2.78
CA ASP A 254 22.75 -13.46 3.12
C ASP A 254 23.89 -13.65 4.14
N ASP A 255 23.88 -14.78 4.83
CA ASP A 255 24.88 -15.08 5.85
C ASP A 255 26.24 -15.42 5.21
N LEU A 256 27.30 -14.74 5.67
CA LEU A 256 28.66 -15.05 5.25
C LEU A 256 29.34 -15.94 6.30
N MET A 257 29.32 -17.25 6.08
CA MET A 257 29.82 -18.25 7.05
C MET A 257 31.34 -18.16 7.31
N SER A 258 32.14 -17.60 6.40
CA SER A 258 33.59 -17.48 6.55
C SER A 258 34.08 -16.03 6.43
N SER A 259 34.63 -15.49 7.52
CA SER A 259 35.38 -14.22 7.51
C SER A 259 36.88 -14.50 7.40
N ASN A 260 37.60 -13.82 6.51
CA ASN A 260 39.05 -13.90 6.47
C ASN A 260 39.66 -13.11 7.63
N CYS A 261 39.97 -13.78 8.74
CA CYS A 261 40.47 -13.15 9.97
C CYS A 261 41.79 -12.36 9.81
N ARG A 262 42.48 -12.46 8.66
CA ARG A 262 43.72 -11.72 8.40
C ARG A 262 43.49 -10.36 7.74
N LYS A 263 42.32 -10.10 7.17
CA LYS A 263 41.97 -8.85 6.48
C LYS A 263 40.70 -8.27 7.12
N THR A 264 40.82 -7.80 8.35
CA THR A 264 39.71 -7.18 9.07
C THR A 264 39.31 -5.86 8.41
N SER A 265 38.01 -5.67 8.25
CA SER A 265 37.45 -4.44 7.69
C SER A 265 36.01 -4.26 8.16
N TYR A 266 35.62 -3.01 8.42
CA TYR A 266 34.26 -2.61 8.72
C TYR A 266 33.25 -3.25 7.74
N THR A 267 33.57 -3.26 6.44
CA THR A 267 32.68 -3.75 5.37
C THR A 267 32.39 -5.25 5.44
N THR A 268 33.20 -6.00 6.17
CA THR A 268 33.07 -7.47 6.32
C THR A 268 32.64 -7.90 7.71
N ASP A 269 32.68 -7.00 8.69
CA ASP A 269 32.49 -7.32 10.11
C ASP A 269 31.06 -7.73 10.45
N SER A 270 30.07 -7.27 9.68
CA SER A 270 28.67 -7.71 9.80
C SER A 270 28.49 -9.19 9.43
N ARG A 271 29.47 -9.80 8.75
CA ARG A 271 29.41 -11.14 8.17
C ARG A 271 28.17 -11.34 7.31
N THR A 272 27.90 -10.37 6.44
CA THR A 272 26.78 -10.39 5.51
C THR A 272 27.29 -10.31 4.08
N ASN A 273 26.74 -11.14 3.21
CA ASN A 273 26.87 -10.95 1.77
C ASN A 273 25.71 -10.07 1.29
N LEU A 274 26.01 -8.86 0.84
CA LEU A 274 25.01 -7.90 0.34
C LEU A 274 25.05 -7.88 -1.18
N THR A 275 23.88 -8.02 -1.81
CA THR A 275 23.75 -8.03 -3.27
C THR A 275 22.47 -7.33 -3.70
N GLN A 276 22.53 -6.63 -4.83
CA GLN A 276 21.35 -6.01 -5.44
C GLN A 276 20.56 -6.99 -6.31
N GLN A 277 21.01 -8.24 -6.44
CA GLN A 277 20.37 -9.27 -7.26
C GLN A 277 20.17 -10.57 -6.49
N ARG A 278 19.05 -11.24 -6.75
CA ARG A 278 18.74 -12.59 -6.27
C ARG A 278 18.44 -13.49 -7.46
N ASN A 279 19.23 -14.55 -7.63
CA ASN A 279 19.12 -15.47 -8.77
C ASN A 279 19.18 -14.76 -10.14
N GLY A 280 20.04 -13.75 -10.26
CA GLY A 280 20.18 -12.93 -11.48
C GLY A 280 19.10 -11.86 -11.67
N ILE A 281 18.13 -11.75 -10.76
CA ILE A 281 17.05 -10.77 -10.83
C ILE A 281 17.35 -9.59 -9.88
N PRO A 282 17.47 -8.35 -10.39
CA PRO A 282 17.63 -7.16 -9.56
C PRO A 282 16.50 -6.95 -8.55
N ILE A 283 16.83 -6.37 -7.39
CA ILE A 283 15.86 -6.00 -6.35
C ILE A 283 14.88 -4.93 -6.83
N GLY A 284 15.31 -4.10 -7.79
CA GLY A 284 14.50 -3.09 -8.46
C GLY A 284 15.21 -2.55 -9.71
N PRO A 285 14.61 -1.59 -10.42
CA PRO A 285 15.26 -0.89 -11.53
C PRO A 285 16.55 -0.21 -11.07
N LYS A 286 17.63 -0.34 -11.84
CA LYS A 286 18.91 0.30 -11.55
C LYS A 286 18.89 1.75 -12.04
N ALA A 287 19.33 2.68 -11.20
CA ALA A 287 19.53 4.08 -11.59
C ALA A 287 20.89 4.27 -12.29
N ALA A 288 21.32 5.52 -12.46
CA ALA A 288 22.61 5.79 -13.10
C ALA A 288 23.77 5.27 -12.23
N SER A 289 23.71 5.49 -10.92
CA SER A 289 24.71 5.01 -9.98
C SER A 289 24.71 3.50 -9.84
N ASN A 290 25.90 2.91 -9.75
CA ASN A 290 26.05 1.45 -9.68
C ASN A 290 25.45 0.82 -8.43
N TRP A 291 25.33 1.60 -7.35
CA TRP A 291 24.86 1.17 -6.04
C TRP A 291 23.36 1.40 -5.82
N LEU A 292 22.71 2.22 -6.65
CA LEU A 292 21.33 2.67 -6.44
C LEU A 292 20.35 1.82 -7.28
N TYR A 293 19.52 1.04 -6.58
CA TYR A 293 18.44 0.26 -7.15
C TYR A 293 17.12 0.70 -6.51
N VAL A 294 16.18 1.12 -7.34
CA VAL A 294 14.93 1.75 -6.92
C VAL A 294 14.03 0.72 -6.23
N TYR A 295 13.85 0.84 -4.91
CA TYR A 295 13.06 -0.09 -4.11
C TYR A 295 12.14 0.64 -3.11
N PRO A 296 11.02 1.23 -3.58
CA PRO A 296 10.19 2.13 -2.76
C PRO A 296 9.54 1.44 -1.55
N ALA A 297 9.32 0.12 -1.57
CA ALA A 297 8.82 -0.59 -0.40
C ALA A 297 9.79 -0.51 0.80
N GLY A 298 11.10 -0.41 0.53
CA GLY A 298 12.11 -0.42 1.59
C GLY A 298 12.06 0.81 2.50
N ILE A 299 11.67 1.99 2.01
CA ILE A 299 11.53 3.17 2.88
C ILE A 299 10.41 2.97 3.90
N ARG A 300 9.29 2.37 3.49
CA ARG A 300 8.18 2.05 4.40
C ARG A 300 8.60 1.02 5.44
N GLU A 301 9.23 -0.07 5.01
CA GLU A 301 9.68 -1.12 5.93
C GLU A 301 10.71 -0.58 6.94
N LEU A 302 11.64 0.26 6.50
CA LEU A 302 12.61 0.93 7.37
C LEU A 302 11.95 1.87 8.39
N LEU A 303 10.93 2.62 7.97
CA LEU A 303 10.15 3.50 8.84
C LEU A 303 9.37 2.69 9.90
N LEU A 304 8.73 1.60 9.49
CA LEU A 304 8.00 0.70 10.41
C LEU A 304 8.95 -0.02 11.39
N TYR A 305 10.09 -0.50 10.90
CA TYR A 305 11.15 -1.06 11.72
C TYR A 305 11.65 -0.05 12.75
N THR A 306 11.90 1.19 12.30
CA THR A 306 12.37 2.27 13.19
C THR A 306 11.36 2.56 14.29
N LYS A 307 10.06 2.65 13.93
CA LYS A 307 8.96 2.77 14.89
C LYS A 307 8.98 1.64 15.92
N ALA A 308 9.00 0.40 15.45
CA ALA A 308 8.88 -0.77 16.31
C ALA A 308 10.08 -0.97 17.24
N LYS A 309 11.31 -0.77 16.75
CA LYS A 309 12.54 -1.02 17.51
C LYS A 309 12.94 0.16 18.41
N TYR A 310 12.68 1.38 17.98
CA TYR A 310 13.23 2.59 18.62
C TYR A 310 12.17 3.53 19.21
N ASN A 311 11.01 2.98 19.56
CA ASN A 311 9.93 3.70 20.27
C ASN A 311 9.38 4.92 19.50
N ASN A 312 9.18 4.75 18.19
CA ASN A 312 8.54 5.74 17.31
C ASN A 312 9.04 7.19 17.45
N PRO A 313 10.34 7.45 17.22
CA PRO A 313 10.86 8.81 17.30
C PRO A 313 10.21 9.71 16.24
N VAL A 314 10.28 11.02 16.44
CA VAL A 314 9.92 11.99 15.40
C VAL A 314 10.92 11.87 14.24
N ILE A 315 10.44 11.65 13.02
CA ILE A 315 11.26 11.41 11.83
C ILE A 315 11.04 12.54 10.80
N TYR A 316 12.11 12.97 10.15
CA TYR A 316 12.06 13.73 8.89
C TYR A 316 12.82 12.92 7.85
N ILE A 317 12.23 12.69 6.67
CA ILE A 317 13.00 12.15 5.54
C ILE A 317 13.88 13.28 5.03
N THR A 318 15.16 13.30 5.40
CA THR A 318 16.06 14.44 5.15
C THR A 318 16.77 14.39 3.82
N GLU A 319 16.79 13.22 3.18
CA GLU A 319 17.15 13.01 1.77
C GLU A 319 16.45 11.77 1.22
N ASN A 320 15.92 11.89 0.01
CA ASN A 320 15.50 10.78 -0.85
C ASN A 320 15.56 11.27 -2.29
N GLY A 321 15.99 10.44 -3.24
CA GLY A 321 16.16 10.86 -4.62
C GLY A 321 16.77 9.79 -5.52
N VAL A 322 16.88 10.10 -6.81
CA VAL A 322 17.49 9.21 -7.80
C VAL A 322 18.35 9.98 -8.79
N ASP A 323 19.49 9.39 -9.14
CA ASP A 323 20.45 9.97 -10.05
C ASP A 323 20.26 9.50 -11.50
N GLU A 324 20.61 10.39 -12.43
CA GLU A 324 20.62 10.14 -13.86
C GLU A 324 21.99 10.42 -14.47
N LEU A 325 22.27 9.81 -15.63
CA LEU A 325 23.50 10.09 -16.37
C LEU A 325 23.47 11.52 -16.90
N ASN A 326 24.58 12.24 -16.73
CA ASN A 326 24.74 13.55 -17.33
C ASN A 326 25.00 13.43 -18.84
N ASN A 327 23.97 13.66 -19.66
CA ASN A 327 24.13 13.74 -21.11
C ASN A 327 24.37 15.19 -21.54
N LYS A 328 25.65 15.56 -21.66
CA LYS A 328 26.07 16.91 -22.08
C LYS A 328 25.59 17.32 -23.48
N ASN A 329 25.14 16.38 -24.29
CA ASN A 329 24.64 16.62 -25.64
C ASN A 329 23.11 16.68 -25.72
N ALA A 330 22.40 16.39 -24.63
CA ALA A 330 20.94 16.52 -24.58
C ALA A 330 20.54 17.99 -24.62
N SER A 331 19.47 18.31 -25.35
CA SER A 331 18.89 19.66 -25.29
C SER A 331 18.28 19.92 -23.91
N LEU A 332 18.08 21.19 -23.54
CA LEU A 332 17.41 21.53 -22.27
C LEU A 332 16.02 20.91 -22.18
N GLU A 333 15.29 20.85 -23.30
CA GLU A 333 13.96 20.22 -23.36
C GLU A 333 14.02 18.71 -23.10
N GLU A 334 15.08 18.04 -23.56
CA GLU A 334 15.29 16.61 -23.29
C GLU A 334 15.75 16.37 -21.85
N ALA A 335 16.61 17.23 -21.32
CA ALA A 335 17.06 17.17 -19.92
C ALA A 335 15.92 17.39 -18.91
N LEU A 336 14.90 18.17 -19.28
CA LEU A 336 13.72 18.44 -18.44
C LEU A 336 12.67 17.30 -18.47
N LYS A 337 12.81 16.30 -19.34
CA LYS A 337 11.89 15.15 -19.43
C LYS A 337 12.28 14.05 -18.44
N ASP A 338 11.96 14.29 -17.18
CA ASP A 338 12.45 13.54 -16.02
C ASP A 338 11.36 12.63 -15.39
N GLU A 339 10.68 11.87 -16.25
CA GLU A 339 9.66 10.90 -15.83
C GLU A 339 10.18 9.85 -14.83
N PRO A 340 11.42 9.31 -14.94
CA PRO A 340 11.93 8.33 -13.98
C PRO A 340 12.02 8.87 -12.55
N ARG A 341 12.45 10.12 -12.36
CA ARG A 341 12.53 10.75 -11.04
C ARG A 341 11.16 11.11 -10.49
N ILE A 342 10.23 11.54 -11.34
CA ILE A 342 8.82 11.74 -10.95
C ILE A 342 8.21 10.42 -10.44
N ASP A 343 8.39 9.32 -11.18
CA ASP A 343 7.92 7.99 -10.79
C ASP A 343 8.58 7.52 -9.48
N TYR A 344 9.89 7.74 -9.34
CA TYR A 344 10.63 7.46 -8.11
C TYR A 344 10.00 8.17 -6.91
N TYR A 345 9.82 9.50 -6.98
CA TYR A 345 9.27 10.28 -5.88
C TYR A 345 7.83 9.92 -5.57
N SER A 346 6.99 9.73 -6.59
CA SER A 346 5.60 9.29 -6.41
C SER A 346 5.52 7.99 -5.62
N LYS A 347 6.32 6.99 -5.98
CA LYS A 347 6.34 5.68 -5.32
C LYS A 347 6.93 5.74 -3.90
N HIS A 348 7.97 6.53 -3.66
CA HIS A 348 8.55 6.68 -2.32
C HIS A 348 7.63 7.47 -1.39
N LEU A 349 7.05 8.58 -1.85
CA LEU A 349 6.08 9.36 -1.09
C LEU A 349 4.81 8.56 -0.75
N LEU A 350 4.32 7.71 -1.67
CA LEU A 350 3.23 6.79 -1.37
C LEU A 350 3.59 5.83 -0.21
N ASN A 351 4.82 5.31 -0.19
CA ASN A 351 5.30 4.42 0.87
C ASN A 351 5.53 5.14 2.21
N VAL A 352 6.02 6.39 2.18
CA VAL A 352 6.08 7.26 3.36
C VAL A 352 4.67 7.53 3.89
N ASN A 353 3.72 7.91 3.02
CA ASN A 353 2.34 8.17 3.43
C ASN A 353 1.67 6.94 4.05
N ARG A 354 1.93 5.74 3.50
CA ARG A 354 1.49 4.47 4.11
C ARG A 354 2.10 4.25 5.50
N ALA A 355 3.39 4.51 5.67
CA ALA A 355 4.03 4.40 6.98
C ALA A 355 3.40 5.38 8.01
N ILE A 356 3.05 6.61 7.58
CA ILE A 356 2.35 7.59 8.44
C ILE A 356 0.97 7.07 8.85
N LYS A 357 0.17 6.56 7.89
CA LYS A 357 -1.12 5.91 8.18
C LYS A 357 -1.06 4.69 9.07
N GLU A 358 0.13 4.09 9.18
CA GLU A 358 0.42 2.97 10.07
C GLU A 358 1.06 3.44 11.39
N GLY A 359 1.09 4.75 11.63
CA GLY A 359 1.44 5.41 12.88
C GLY A 359 2.91 5.70 13.07
N VAL A 360 3.70 5.75 12.00
CA VAL A 360 5.07 6.25 12.07
C VAL A 360 5.04 7.78 12.14
N ASP A 361 5.77 8.39 13.08
CA ASP A 361 5.76 9.84 13.27
C ASP A 361 6.67 10.60 12.29
N VAL A 362 6.35 10.57 10.99
CA VAL A 362 7.06 11.33 9.95
C VAL A 362 6.47 12.73 9.79
N ARG A 363 7.30 13.76 9.90
CA ARG A 363 6.89 15.18 9.93
C ARG A 363 7.32 16.02 8.74
N GLY A 364 8.13 15.47 7.84
CA GLY A 364 8.59 16.19 6.67
C GLY A 364 9.40 15.33 5.72
N TYR A 365 9.54 15.81 4.51
CA TYR A 365 10.22 15.14 3.41
C TYR A 365 11.04 16.15 2.60
N PHE A 366 12.33 15.87 2.43
CA PHE A 366 13.26 16.69 1.67
C PHE A 366 13.77 15.89 0.49
N ALA A 367 13.36 16.30 -0.72
CA ALA A 367 13.87 15.73 -1.95
C ALA A 367 15.36 16.08 -2.12
N TRP A 368 16.16 15.06 -2.42
CA TRP A 368 17.56 15.23 -2.80
C TRP A 368 17.66 15.11 -4.33
N SER A 369 18.01 16.16 -5.06
CA SER A 369 18.56 17.45 -4.61
C SER A 369 17.90 18.66 -5.27
N LEU A 370 17.89 19.80 -4.56
CA LEU A 370 17.33 21.06 -5.09
C LEU A 370 17.98 21.47 -6.41
N LEU A 371 19.30 21.26 -6.52
CA LEU A 371 20.11 21.62 -7.67
C LEU A 371 21.15 20.53 -7.93
N ASP A 372 21.46 20.37 -9.22
CA ASP A 372 22.67 19.67 -9.64
C ASP A 372 23.90 20.18 -8.89
N ASN A 373 24.66 19.22 -8.36
CA ASN A 373 25.75 19.48 -7.44
C ASN A 373 26.95 18.55 -7.70
N PHE A 374 28.01 18.71 -6.91
CA PHE A 374 29.20 17.88 -7.01
C PHE A 374 28.98 16.56 -6.25
N GLU A 375 28.68 15.49 -6.97
CA GLU A 375 28.34 14.17 -6.43
C GLU A 375 29.60 13.39 -6.04
N TRP A 376 30.38 13.96 -5.12
CA TRP A 376 31.54 13.32 -4.48
C TRP A 376 32.51 12.69 -5.48
N ILE A 377 32.75 11.37 -5.41
CA ILE A 377 33.68 10.66 -6.28
C ILE A 377 33.22 10.58 -7.74
N ASP A 378 31.92 10.73 -7.98
CA ASP A 378 31.34 10.75 -9.32
C ASP A 378 31.44 12.14 -9.97
N GLY A 379 31.86 13.16 -9.21
CA GLY A 379 32.02 14.53 -9.67
C GLY A 379 30.74 15.09 -10.26
N TYR A 380 30.80 15.64 -11.47
CA TYR A 380 29.62 16.16 -12.20
C TYR A 380 29.08 15.18 -13.26
N THR A 381 29.48 13.91 -13.21
CA THR A 381 29.07 12.90 -14.23
C THR A 381 27.67 12.33 -13.96
N ARG A 382 27.14 12.55 -12.77
CA ARG A 382 25.78 12.21 -12.33
C ARG A 382 24.99 13.49 -12.08
N ARG A 383 23.69 13.41 -12.31
CA ARG A 383 22.73 14.47 -11.99
C ARG A 383 21.72 13.96 -10.99
N SER A 384 21.53 14.69 -9.90
CA SER A 384 20.61 14.37 -8.80
C SER A 384 19.40 15.33 -8.81
N GLU A 385 19.04 15.82 -10.01
CA GLU A 385 18.32 17.06 -10.34
C GLU A 385 16.82 17.09 -9.94
N GLU A 386 16.33 18.14 -9.26
CA GLU A 386 14.93 18.59 -9.40
C GLU A 386 14.82 19.86 -10.30
N ILE A 387 15.92 20.58 -10.53
CA ILE A 387 15.97 21.85 -11.28
C ILE A 387 17.32 22.01 -12.04
N PRO A 388 17.35 22.15 -13.39
CA PRO A 388 18.59 22.36 -14.15
C PRO A 388 19.20 23.75 -14.00
N GLN A 389 20.54 23.85 -13.97
CA GLN A 389 21.30 25.11 -13.85
C GLN A 389 21.06 26.14 -14.97
N ALA A 390 20.56 25.71 -16.14
CA ALA A 390 20.20 26.63 -17.23
C ALA A 390 18.90 27.43 -16.96
N LEU A 391 18.15 27.08 -15.90
CA LEU A 391 16.85 27.64 -15.56
C LEU A 391 16.90 28.76 -14.51
N CYS A 392 18.06 29.42 -14.33
CA CYS A 392 18.09 30.72 -13.65
C CYS A 392 17.54 31.87 -14.53
N LEU A 393 17.23 31.59 -15.81
CA LEU A 393 16.52 32.49 -16.71
C LEU A 393 15.53 31.65 -17.55
N LEU A 394 14.23 31.74 -17.20
CA LEU A 394 13.04 31.16 -17.86
C LEU A 394 12.56 29.77 -17.37
N VAL A 395 11.66 29.81 -16.37
CA VAL A 395 10.34 29.14 -16.31
C VAL A 395 10.21 27.75 -16.97
N GLY A 396 10.00 26.69 -16.17
CA GLY A 396 9.74 25.33 -16.71
C GLY A 396 8.94 24.37 -15.82
N GLY A 397 9.51 23.83 -14.73
CA GLY A 397 8.98 22.62 -14.06
C GLY A 397 7.98 22.81 -12.92
N LEU A 398 7.51 24.03 -12.71
CA LEU A 398 6.82 24.45 -11.49
C LEU A 398 5.30 24.59 -11.66
N LEU A 399 4.87 24.58 -12.92
CA LEU A 399 3.71 25.36 -13.35
C LEU A 399 2.43 24.55 -13.58
N LEU A 400 2.33 23.26 -13.22
CA LEU A 400 1.08 22.51 -13.48
C LEU A 400 0.42 21.84 -12.28
N ILE A 401 1.16 21.31 -11.31
CA ILE A 401 0.53 20.56 -10.20
C ILE A 401 0.12 21.49 -9.04
N ILE A 402 0.85 22.58 -8.83
CA ILE A 402 0.42 23.65 -7.90
C ILE A 402 -0.78 24.44 -8.47
N ILE A 403 -0.94 24.51 -9.81
CA ILE A 403 -2.02 25.27 -10.47
C ILE A 403 -3.39 24.57 -10.38
N LEU A 404 -3.47 23.24 -10.24
CA LEU A 404 -4.76 22.54 -10.25
C LEU A 404 -5.41 22.34 -8.86
N LEU A 405 -4.70 22.57 -7.76
CA LEU A 405 -5.18 22.24 -6.41
C LEU A 405 -5.46 23.44 -5.48
N LEU A 406 -5.32 24.70 -5.92
CA LEU A 406 -5.46 25.88 -5.03
C LEU A 406 -6.33 27.03 -5.59
N LEU A 407 -7.67 26.86 -5.50
CA LEU A 407 -8.75 27.85 -5.16
C LEU A 407 -9.38 28.77 -6.27
N PRO A 408 -10.57 29.44 -6.06
CA PRO A 408 -11.92 28.88 -6.30
C PRO A 408 -12.94 29.81 -7.04
N THR A 409 -14.10 29.24 -7.42
CA THR A 409 -15.42 29.84 -7.79
C THR A 409 -15.57 30.70 -9.05
N SER A 410 -16.49 30.33 -9.96
CA SER A 410 -17.79 31.03 -10.16
C SER A 410 -18.50 30.63 -11.49
N SER A 411 -19.72 30.12 -11.33
CA SER A 411 -20.94 30.33 -12.15
C SER A 411 -21.03 30.10 -13.67
N LEU A 412 -22.12 29.39 -14.01
CA LEU A 412 -23.03 29.49 -15.16
C LEU A 412 -22.61 28.88 -16.53
N SER A 413 -23.27 27.75 -16.80
CA SER A 413 -24.19 27.55 -17.94
C SER A 413 -23.72 26.93 -19.27
N SER A 414 -24.27 25.73 -19.46
CA SER A 414 -25.02 25.22 -20.63
C SER A 414 -24.29 24.78 -21.92
N ALA A 415 -24.47 23.47 -22.17
CA ALA A 415 -24.98 22.85 -23.41
C ALA A 415 -23.98 22.24 -24.44
N SER A 416 -23.83 20.91 -24.29
CA SER A 416 -23.99 19.84 -25.31
C SER A 416 -23.21 19.85 -26.64
N ALA A 417 -22.28 18.89 -26.81
CA ALA A 417 -22.39 17.70 -27.69
C ALA A 417 -21.03 16.98 -27.89
N VAL A 418 -21.02 15.63 -27.89
CA VAL A 418 -19.88 14.70 -28.05
C VAL A 418 -20.21 13.84 -29.30
N PRO A 419 -19.29 13.31 -30.16
CA PRO A 419 -18.04 12.64 -29.75
C PRO A 419 -16.80 12.71 -30.67
N GLY A 420 -15.62 12.68 -30.04
CA GLY A 420 -14.34 12.32 -30.65
C GLY A 420 -13.29 12.10 -29.57
N ARG A 421 -12.65 10.92 -29.56
CA ARG A 421 -11.59 10.46 -28.64
C ARG A 421 -10.70 11.61 -28.14
N LYS A 422 -10.74 11.90 -26.85
CA LYS A 422 -9.75 12.70 -26.13
C LYS A 422 -9.19 11.89 -24.96
N ASN A 423 -7.87 11.80 -24.89
CA ASN A 423 -7.15 11.41 -23.70
C ASN A 423 -7.57 12.37 -22.58
N HIS A 424 -8.29 11.89 -21.57
CA HIS A 424 -8.63 12.67 -20.39
C HIS A 424 -7.56 12.44 -19.32
N THR A 425 -6.48 13.21 -19.43
CA THR A 425 -5.50 13.51 -18.38
C THR A 425 -6.01 14.60 -17.43
N GLY A 426 -7.30 14.56 -17.06
CA GLY A 426 -7.90 15.44 -16.06
C GLY A 426 -8.28 14.63 -14.82
N ALA A 427 -8.06 15.18 -13.63
CA ALA A 427 -8.56 14.56 -12.40
C ALA A 427 -10.09 14.42 -12.50
N LEU A 428 -10.61 13.18 -12.42
CA LEU A 428 -12.05 12.93 -12.39
C LEU A 428 -12.58 13.32 -11.01
N HIS A 429 -13.36 14.39 -10.96
CA HIS A 429 -14.09 14.79 -9.76
C HIS A 429 -15.51 14.21 -9.77
N GLN A 430 -16.15 14.04 -8.60
CA GLN A 430 -17.54 13.56 -8.52
C GLN A 430 -18.52 14.40 -9.34
N SER A 431 -18.29 15.72 -9.43
CA SER A 431 -19.05 16.66 -10.26
C SER A 431 -18.91 16.44 -11.78
N SER A 432 -17.99 15.58 -12.21
CA SER A 432 -17.85 15.20 -13.63
C SER A 432 -18.92 14.22 -14.08
N PHE A 433 -19.72 13.70 -13.15
CA PHE A 433 -20.78 12.74 -13.39
C PHE A 433 -22.15 13.43 -13.28
N PRO A 434 -23.21 12.93 -13.95
CA PRO A 434 -24.54 13.54 -13.89
C PRO A 434 -25.04 13.74 -12.46
N ASP A 435 -25.84 14.78 -12.25
CA ASP A 435 -26.48 15.01 -10.95
C ASP A 435 -27.28 13.76 -10.52
N GLY A 436 -27.06 13.33 -9.28
CA GLY A 436 -27.61 12.08 -8.75
C GLY A 436 -26.78 10.82 -9.06
N PHE A 437 -25.59 10.95 -9.67
CA PHE A 437 -24.68 9.82 -9.81
C PHE A 437 -24.17 9.33 -8.45
N ILE A 438 -24.18 8.01 -8.28
CA ILE A 438 -23.93 7.36 -6.99
C ILE A 438 -22.50 6.82 -6.95
N PHE A 439 -21.75 7.24 -5.93
CA PHE A 439 -20.43 6.73 -5.59
C PHE A 439 -20.53 5.92 -4.29
N GLY A 440 -20.27 4.62 -4.37
CA GLY A 440 -20.41 3.75 -3.21
C GLY A 440 -19.33 2.70 -3.09
N THR A 441 -19.26 2.12 -1.91
CA THR A 441 -18.43 0.94 -1.59
C THR A 441 -19.33 -0.29 -1.42
N ALA A 442 -18.75 -1.49 -1.46
CA ALA A 442 -19.50 -2.74 -1.38
C ALA A 442 -18.84 -3.77 -0.45
N SER A 443 -19.65 -4.61 0.19
CA SER A 443 -19.18 -5.74 1.00
C SER A 443 -20.09 -6.97 0.85
N SER A 444 -19.60 -8.12 1.30
CA SER A 444 -20.39 -9.36 1.39
C SER A 444 -20.60 -9.78 2.84
N ALA A 445 -21.79 -10.31 3.15
CA ALA A 445 -22.19 -10.68 4.51
C ALA A 445 -21.41 -11.89 5.06
N TYR A 446 -20.74 -12.67 4.20
CA TYR A 446 -19.86 -13.76 4.63
C TYR A 446 -18.44 -13.28 4.94
N GLN A 447 -17.91 -12.28 4.22
CA GLN A 447 -16.47 -11.94 4.27
C GLN A 447 -16.07 -10.95 5.38
N VAL A 448 -17.02 -10.23 6.00
CA VAL A 448 -16.71 -9.13 6.93
C VAL A 448 -17.06 -9.34 8.42
N PRO A 449 -18.05 -10.17 8.82
CA PRO A 449 -18.39 -10.36 10.24
C PRO A 449 -17.42 -11.29 11.00
N ARG A 450 -17.08 -10.98 12.26
CA ARG A 450 -16.47 -11.94 13.21
C ARG A 450 -17.59 -12.70 13.92
N GLN A 451 -17.55 -14.03 13.95
CA GLN A 451 -18.66 -14.91 14.33
C GLN A 451 -18.39 -15.73 15.61
N SER A 452 -17.67 -15.18 16.59
CA SER A 452 -17.49 -15.88 17.88
C SER A 452 -18.33 -15.33 19.04
N GLU A 453 -18.93 -14.13 18.93
CA GLU A 453 -19.76 -13.57 20.01
C GLU A 453 -21.01 -12.85 19.43
N GLY A 454 -22.19 -13.49 19.56
CA GLY A 454 -23.51 -12.87 19.35
C GLY A 454 -24.06 -12.85 17.91
N GLY A 455 -25.38 -13.07 17.75
CA GLY A 455 -26.13 -12.74 16.52
C GLY A 455 -26.64 -13.90 15.65
N GLY A 456 -26.50 -15.16 16.06
CA GLY A 456 -27.34 -16.27 15.58
C GLY A 456 -27.18 -16.72 14.12
N ARG A 457 -26.05 -16.44 13.45
CA ARG A 457 -25.79 -17.04 12.12
C ARG A 457 -25.46 -18.53 12.29
N ALA A 458 -26.31 -19.40 11.77
CA ALA A 458 -26.02 -20.82 11.67
C ALA A 458 -25.05 -21.09 10.51
N PHE A 459 -24.34 -22.22 10.58
CA PHE A 459 -23.45 -22.68 9.52
C PHE A 459 -24.18 -22.64 8.16
N GLY A 460 -23.68 -21.82 7.23
CA GLY A 460 -23.95 -22.01 5.80
C GLY A 460 -23.23 -23.25 5.29
N ILE A 461 -23.39 -23.57 4.01
CA ILE A 461 -22.75 -24.75 3.38
C ILE A 461 -21.30 -24.89 3.87
N PRO A 462 -20.87 -26.09 4.35
CA PRO A 462 -19.85 -26.25 5.37
C PRO A 462 -18.71 -25.29 5.10
N SER A 463 -18.42 -24.46 6.11
CA SER A 463 -17.20 -23.65 6.18
C SER A 463 -16.12 -24.42 5.47
N LEU A 464 -15.71 -23.92 4.30
CA LEU A 464 -14.74 -24.53 3.39
C LEU A 464 -13.88 -25.49 4.17
N THR A 465 -14.16 -26.80 4.09
CA THR A 465 -13.49 -27.75 4.98
C THR A 465 -11.98 -27.51 4.87
N ASN A 466 -11.24 -27.64 5.98
CA ASN A 466 -9.81 -27.31 6.17
C ASN A 466 -8.82 -27.80 5.07
N THR A 467 -9.29 -28.39 3.98
CA THR A 467 -8.53 -28.90 2.84
C THR A 467 -8.56 -28.01 1.60
N GLN A 468 -9.52 -27.07 1.46
CA GLN A 468 -9.67 -26.24 0.24
C GLN A 468 -9.08 -24.83 0.36
N ILE A 469 -8.92 -24.30 1.58
CA ILE A 469 -8.27 -23.00 1.81
C ILE A 469 -6.76 -23.22 1.91
N ALA A 470 -5.97 -22.37 1.22
CA ALA A 470 -4.52 -22.51 1.12
C ALA A 470 -3.80 -22.61 2.48
N ASP A 471 -4.29 -21.89 3.50
CA ASP A 471 -3.75 -21.89 4.87
C ASP A 471 -4.60 -22.71 5.86
N ARG A 472 -5.68 -23.35 5.38
CA ARG A 472 -6.64 -24.14 6.17
C ARG A 472 -7.37 -23.35 7.27
N SER A 473 -7.39 -22.02 7.18
CA SER A 473 -8.23 -21.17 8.03
C SER A 473 -9.72 -21.29 7.67
N ASN A 474 -10.60 -20.53 8.34
CA ASN A 474 -12.03 -20.49 8.01
C ASN A 474 -12.60 -19.06 8.14
N GLY A 475 -13.86 -18.88 7.73
CA GLY A 475 -14.55 -17.58 7.76
C GLY A 475 -15.17 -17.20 9.11
N ASP A 476 -14.92 -17.96 10.19
CA ASP A 476 -15.57 -17.74 11.48
C ASP A 476 -15.03 -16.49 12.20
N VAL A 477 -13.80 -16.06 11.87
CA VAL A 477 -13.15 -14.85 12.41
C VAL A 477 -12.69 -13.95 11.27
N ALA A 478 -13.58 -13.07 10.78
CA ALA A 478 -13.22 -11.99 9.86
C ALA A 478 -12.90 -10.67 10.61
N ILE A 479 -13.01 -9.52 9.92
CA ILE A 479 -12.57 -8.19 10.40
C ILE A 479 -13.54 -7.48 11.37
N ASP A 480 -14.54 -8.18 11.88
CA ASP A 480 -15.47 -7.72 12.92
C ASP A 480 -16.37 -6.52 12.58
N SER A 481 -16.74 -6.36 11.31
CA SER A 481 -17.70 -5.33 10.87
C SER A 481 -19.08 -5.47 11.54
N TYR A 482 -19.39 -6.64 12.11
CA TYR A 482 -20.63 -6.85 12.86
C TYR A 482 -20.74 -5.94 14.10
N HIS A 483 -19.64 -5.77 14.83
CA HIS A 483 -19.61 -4.88 16.00
C HIS A 483 -19.19 -3.45 15.63
N ARG A 484 -18.44 -3.30 14.53
CA ARG A 484 -17.79 -2.03 14.13
C ARG A 484 -18.50 -1.28 13.01
N TYR A 485 -19.74 -1.64 12.72
CA TYR A 485 -20.45 -1.10 11.57
C TYR A 485 -20.63 0.42 11.63
N LYS A 486 -20.65 1.03 12.82
CA LYS A 486 -20.75 2.49 12.96
C LYS A 486 -19.47 3.18 12.50
N GLU A 487 -18.32 2.63 12.89
CA GLU A 487 -17.01 3.07 12.46
C GLU A 487 -16.85 2.88 10.95
N ASP A 488 -17.28 1.74 10.41
CA ASP A 488 -17.26 1.47 8.98
C ASP A 488 -18.08 2.51 8.19
N VAL A 489 -19.30 2.81 8.66
CA VAL A 489 -20.18 3.82 8.05
C VAL A 489 -19.56 5.21 8.12
N LYS A 490 -18.93 5.56 9.25
CA LYS A 490 -18.21 6.82 9.38
C LYS A 490 -17.07 6.93 8.36
N ILE A 491 -16.28 5.86 8.18
CA ILE A 491 -15.20 5.84 7.18
C ILE A 491 -15.76 6.07 5.78
N MET A 492 -16.87 5.40 5.41
CA MET A 492 -17.53 5.61 4.12
C MET A 492 -17.94 7.08 3.93
N LYS A 493 -18.48 7.70 4.99
CA LYS A 493 -18.88 9.11 4.97
C LYS A 493 -17.67 10.03 4.78
N ASP A 494 -16.60 9.79 5.52
CA ASP A 494 -15.37 10.57 5.47
C ASP A 494 -14.66 10.46 4.10
N MET A 495 -14.82 9.33 3.40
CA MET A 495 -14.37 9.15 2.01
C MET A 495 -15.20 9.90 0.96
N GLY A 496 -16.31 10.53 1.35
CA GLY A 496 -17.25 11.16 0.43
C GLY A 496 -18.10 10.16 -0.36
N MET A 497 -18.27 8.92 0.12
CA MET A 497 -19.16 7.94 -0.48
C MET A 497 -20.61 8.25 -0.10
N ASN A 498 -21.53 8.10 -1.05
CA ASN A 498 -22.94 8.42 -0.89
C ASN A 498 -23.86 7.17 -0.97
N ALA A 499 -23.29 5.99 -1.22
CA ALA A 499 -24.01 4.72 -1.13
C ALA A 499 -23.15 3.59 -0.55
N TYR A 500 -23.82 2.59 0.00
CA TYR A 500 -23.20 1.35 0.46
C TYR A 500 -23.98 0.15 -0.04
N ARG A 501 -23.29 -0.73 -0.78
CA ARG A 501 -23.84 -2.00 -1.23
C ARG A 501 -23.49 -3.11 -0.25
N LEU A 502 -24.46 -3.51 0.55
CA LEU A 502 -24.35 -4.60 1.51
C LEU A 502 -25.14 -5.84 1.05
N SER A 503 -24.90 -6.97 1.71
CA SER A 503 -25.78 -8.15 1.59
C SER A 503 -26.39 -8.51 2.94
N VAL A 504 -27.62 -9.03 2.89
CA VAL A 504 -28.27 -9.66 4.03
C VAL A 504 -27.98 -11.15 3.96
N SER A 505 -27.50 -11.74 5.05
CA SER A 505 -27.17 -13.15 5.05
C SER A 505 -28.42 -14.00 5.25
N TRP A 506 -28.73 -14.86 4.30
CA TRP A 506 -29.90 -15.75 4.36
C TRP A 506 -29.83 -16.64 5.60
N THR A 507 -28.68 -17.27 5.83
CA THR A 507 -28.41 -18.08 7.02
C THR A 507 -28.46 -17.32 8.35
N ARG A 508 -28.31 -15.99 8.34
CA ARG A 508 -28.47 -15.17 9.53
C ARG A 508 -29.93 -14.87 9.82
N ILE A 509 -30.75 -14.60 8.80
CA ILE A 509 -32.18 -14.35 8.99
C ILE A 509 -32.94 -15.65 9.27
N LEU A 510 -32.54 -16.75 8.60
CA LEU A 510 -33.13 -18.09 8.68
C LEU A 510 -32.01 -19.15 8.91
N PRO A 511 -31.58 -19.36 10.17
CA PRO A 511 -30.53 -20.33 10.50
C PRO A 511 -30.93 -21.81 10.31
N ALA A 512 -29.97 -22.65 9.87
CA ALA A 512 -30.18 -24.03 9.41
C ALA A 512 -30.63 -25.06 10.47
N ASN A 513 -30.30 -24.85 11.75
CA ASN A 513 -30.77 -25.66 12.89
C ASN A 513 -32.28 -25.55 13.17
N PHE A 514 -33.03 -24.91 12.26
CA PHE A 514 -34.49 -24.74 12.30
C PHE A 514 -35.18 -25.14 10.99
N LEU A 515 -34.49 -25.86 10.09
CA LEU A 515 -35.01 -26.29 8.78
C LEU A 515 -35.19 -27.80 8.63
N THR A 516 -35.21 -28.56 9.72
CA THR A 516 -35.63 -29.98 9.71
C THR A 516 -36.62 -30.17 10.87
N GLU A 517 -37.82 -30.73 10.74
CA GLU A 517 -38.50 -31.50 9.69
C GLU A 517 -39.92 -30.89 9.51
N ASN A 518 -40.32 -30.49 8.29
CA ASN A 518 -41.63 -29.87 7.92
C ASN A 518 -41.78 -28.33 7.93
N CYS A 519 -40.79 -27.54 7.46
CA CYS A 519 -40.95 -26.07 7.45
C CYS A 519 -41.73 -25.50 6.24
N LEU A 520 -43.05 -25.70 6.29
CA LEU A 520 -44.07 -24.67 6.07
C LEU A 520 -44.87 -24.55 7.38
N PRO A 521 -45.52 -23.43 7.68
CA PRO A 521 -45.02 -22.08 7.87
C PRO A 521 -45.38 -21.63 9.31
N TYR A 522 -44.41 -21.22 10.14
CA TYR A 522 -44.66 -20.74 11.52
C TYR A 522 -45.38 -21.74 12.46
N MET A 523 -44.69 -22.43 13.39
CA MET A 523 -45.23 -22.68 14.76
C MET A 523 -44.31 -23.42 15.76
N LEU A 524 -44.42 -22.93 17.01
CA LEU A 524 -44.22 -23.48 18.37
C LEU A 524 -43.68 -24.90 18.60
N THR A 525 -42.75 -25.04 19.57
CA THR A 525 -42.29 -26.30 20.18
C THR A 525 -43.24 -26.79 21.27
N ALA A 526 -43.12 -28.09 21.61
CA ALA A 526 -43.99 -28.87 22.49
C ALA A 526 -44.06 -28.44 23.97
N ASP A 527 -43.25 -27.46 24.38
CA ASP A 527 -43.27 -26.80 25.70
C ASP A 527 -44.02 -25.46 25.69
N GLY A 528 -44.61 -25.08 24.55
CA GLY A 528 -45.28 -23.79 24.37
C GLY A 528 -44.34 -22.62 24.06
N THR A 529 -43.04 -22.86 23.88
CA THR A 529 -42.10 -21.83 23.40
C THR A 529 -41.93 -21.91 21.87
N ARG A 530 -41.54 -20.81 21.23
CA ARG A 530 -41.42 -20.73 19.75
C ARG A 530 -40.03 -21.21 19.29
N GLY A 531 -39.82 -22.49 19.00
CA GLY A 531 -38.56 -22.99 18.42
C GLY A 531 -38.75 -23.49 16.97
N GLY A 532 -38.16 -22.92 15.92
CA GLY A 532 -37.30 -21.75 15.84
C GLY A 532 -37.68 -20.81 14.71
N GLY A 533 -37.83 -19.55 15.08
CA GLY A 533 -38.32 -18.48 14.22
C GLY A 533 -37.21 -17.74 13.48
N ILE A 534 -37.65 -16.74 12.72
CA ILE A 534 -36.83 -15.67 12.17
C ILE A 534 -35.89 -15.15 13.26
N ASN A 535 -34.57 -15.11 12.98
CA ASN A 535 -33.58 -14.58 13.91
C ASN A 535 -33.76 -13.06 14.08
N LYS A 536 -34.36 -12.66 15.19
CA LYS A 536 -34.70 -11.25 15.46
C LYS A 536 -33.47 -10.41 15.77
N GLU A 537 -32.44 -10.99 16.36
CA GLU A 537 -31.14 -10.35 16.59
C GLU A 537 -30.43 -10.06 15.26
N GLY A 538 -30.48 -11.02 14.32
CA GLY A 538 -30.00 -10.84 12.94
C GLY A 538 -30.72 -9.71 12.21
N ILE A 539 -32.05 -9.64 12.34
CA ILE A 539 -32.84 -8.51 11.81
C ILE A 539 -32.45 -7.20 12.48
N GLN A 540 -32.31 -7.19 13.81
CA GLN A 540 -31.97 -5.99 14.57
C GLN A 540 -30.61 -5.43 14.14
N TYR A 541 -29.62 -6.29 13.89
CA TYR A 541 -28.33 -5.89 13.36
C TYR A 541 -28.47 -5.14 12.03
N TYR A 542 -29.16 -5.72 11.04
CA TYR A 542 -29.35 -5.06 9.76
C TYR A 542 -30.17 -3.78 9.88
N ASN A 543 -31.17 -3.73 10.76
CA ASN A 543 -31.91 -2.51 11.07
C ASN A 543 -31.00 -1.41 11.60
N ASN A 544 -30.11 -1.74 12.53
CA ASN A 544 -29.16 -0.79 13.09
C ASN A 544 -28.18 -0.27 12.01
N LEU A 545 -27.63 -1.15 11.19
CA LEU A 545 -26.75 -0.78 10.08
C LEU A 545 -27.46 0.11 9.05
N ILE A 546 -28.67 -0.26 8.64
CA ILE A 546 -29.48 0.54 7.69
C ILE A 546 -29.78 1.92 8.27
N ASN A 547 -30.14 2.00 9.55
CA ASN A 547 -30.38 3.27 10.23
C ASN A 547 -29.13 4.15 10.27
N GLU A 548 -27.98 3.56 10.58
CA GLU A 548 -26.69 4.26 10.65
C GLU A 548 -26.26 4.78 9.26
N LEU A 549 -26.46 4.00 8.20
CA LEU A 549 -26.20 4.46 6.84
C LEU A 549 -27.05 5.68 6.48
N ILE A 550 -28.36 5.60 6.75
CA ILE A 550 -29.31 6.66 6.41
C ILE A 550 -29.04 7.93 7.24
N SER A 551 -28.74 7.80 8.54
CA SER A 551 -28.42 8.96 9.39
C SER A 551 -27.18 9.71 8.92
N ASN A 552 -26.24 9.01 8.26
CA ASN A 552 -25.05 9.60 7.66
C ASN A 552 -25.25 10.03 6.19
N GLY A 553 -26.47 9.94 5.65
CA GLY A 553 -26.78 10.32 4.28
C GLY A 553 -26.19 9.37 3.23
N ILE A 554 -25.99 8.10 3.59
CA ILE A 554 -25.50 7.04 2.71
C ILE A 554 -26.68 6.13 2.32
N VAL A 555 -26.88 5.95 1.01
CA VAL A 555 -27.99 5.16 0.46
C VAL A 555 -27.67 3.66 0.54
N PRO A 556 -28.49 2.82 1.21
CA PRO A 556 -28.27 1.39 1.26
C PRO A 556 -28.75 0.68 -0.03
N PHE A 557 -27.84 -0.05 -0.67
CA PHE A 557 -28.11 -1.01 -1.74
C PHE A 557 -28.04 -2.42 -1.15
N VAL A 558 -29.19 -3.08 -0.98
CA VAL A 558 -29.26 -4.36 -0.28
C VAL A 558 -29.33 -5.52 -1.26
N THR A 559 -28.32 -6.39 -1.19
CA THR A 559 -28.25 -7.66 -1.91
C THR A 559 -28.84 -8.79 -1.06
N LEU A 560 -29.82 -9.51 -1.58
CA LEU A 560 -30.50 -10.60 -0.87
C LEU A 560 -29.65 -11.87 -0.82
N PHE A 561 -28.99 -12.23 -1.92
CA PHE A 561 -28.16 -13.43 -2.01
C PHE A 561 -26.72 -13.13 -2.46
N HIS A 562 -25.76 -13.54 -1.63
CA HIS A 562 -24.33 -13.41 -1.91
C HIS A 562 -23.61 -14.73 -1.56
N TRP A 563 -24.02 -15.81 -2.25
CA TRP A 563 -23.44 -17.16 -2.19
C TRP A 563 -23.52 -17.82 -0.80
N ASP A 564 -24.50 -17.44 0.03
CA ASP A 564 -24.63 -17.89 1.41
C ASP A 564 -25.91 -18.73 1.65
N SER A 565 -26.11 -19.73 0.78
CA SER A 565 -27.23 -20.67 0.88
C SER A 565 -27.28 -21.38 2.24
N PRO A 566 -28.48 -21.53 2.85
CA PRO A 566 -28.64 -22.36 4.04
C PRO A 566 -28.27 -23.82 3.80
N GLN A 567 -27.39 -24.37 4.63
CA GLN A 567 -26.91 -25.74 4.46
C GLN A 567 -28.03 -26.79 4.51
N GLY A 568 -29.04 -26.56 5.36
CA GLY A 568 -30.20 -27.46 5.42
C GLY A 568 -30.93 -27.62 4.09
N LEU A 569 -30.97 -26.58 3.24
CA LEU A 569 -31.60 -26.67 1.91
C LEU A 569 -30.72 -27.42 0.91
N GLU A 570 -29.39 -27.30 1.03
CA GLU A 570 -28.43 -28.09 0.26
C GLU A 570 -28.53 -29.58 0.62
N ASP A 571 -28.57 -29.90 1.92
CA ASP A 571 -28.68 -31.28 2.42
C ASP A 571 -30.03 -31.93 2.08
N GLU A 572 -31.12 -31.18 2.18
CA GLU A 572 -32.46 -31.75 1.97
C GLU A 572 -32.77 -32.03 0.50
N TYR A 573 -32.40 -31.13 -0.41
CA TYR A 573 -32.81 -31.24 -1.81
C TYR A 573 -31.77 -30.72 -2.82
N GLY A 574 -30.53 -30.47 -2.41
CA GLY A 574 -29.46 -29.99 -3.29
C GLY A 574 -29.53 -28.50 -3.61
N GLY A 575 -30.20 -27.71 -2.77
CA GLY A 575 -30.23 -26.25 -2.88
C GLY A 575 -30.71 -25.78 -4.25
N PHE A 576 -29.87 -25.01 -4.96
CA PHE A 576 -30.23 -24.45 -6.26
C PHE A 576 -30.34 -25.48 -7.40
N LEU A 577 -29.98 -26.75 -7.19
CA LEU A 577 -30.30 -27.81 -8.15
C LEU A 577 -31.81 -28.07 -8.24
N SER A 578 -32.54 -27.82 -7.16
CA SER A 578 -33.97 -28.07 -7.09
C SER A 578 -34.78 -26.80 -7.32
N HIS A 579 -35.84 -26.91 -8.10
CA HIS A 579 -36.82 -25.83 -8.27
C HIS A 579 -37.48 -25.41 -6.94
N ARG A 580 -37.46 -26.28 -5.91
CA ARG A 580 -37.97 -25.97 -4.56
C ARG A 580 -37.35 -24.70 -3.97
N ILE A 581 -36.08 -24.41 -4.28
CA ILE A 581 -35.34 -23.24 -3.78
C ILE A 581 -36.02 -21.92 -4.15
N VAL A 582 -36.76 -21.86 -5.26
CA VAL A 582 -37.43 -20.65 -5.76
C VAL A 582 -38.45 -20.16 -4.73
N LYS A 583 -39.20 -21.09 -4.13
CA LYS A 583 -40.18 -20.78 -3.10
C LYS A 583 -39.51 -20.34 -1.80
N ASP A 584 -38.43 -21.01 -1.40
CA ASP A 584 -37.73 -20.68 -0.15
C ASP A 584 -37.02 -19.32 -0.25
N PHE A 585 -36.44 -19.02 -1.40
CA PHE A 585 -35.87 -17.70 -1.69
C PHE A 585 -36.96 -16.62 -1.70
N LYS A 586 -38.14 -16.88 -2.28
CA LYS A 586 -39.29 -15.96 -2.23
C LYS A 586 -39.69 -15.66 -0.79
N ASN A 587 -39.79 -16.68 0.06
CA ASN A 587 -40.17 -16.51 1.47
C ASN A 587 -39.13 -15.69 2.24
N TYR A 588 -37.85 -15.95 2.00
CA TYR A 588 -36.75 -15.16 2.57
C TYR A 588 -36.80 -13.70 2.10
N ALA A 589 -36.98 -13.46 0.79
CA ALA A 589 -37.12 -12.13 0.23
C ALA A 589 -38.33 -11.37 0.82
N ASP A 590 -39.47 -12.05 1.04
CA ASP A 590 -40.66 -11.48 1.68
C ASP A 590 -40.35 -10.92 3.08
N ILE A 591 -39.57 -11.67 3.87
CA ILE A 591 -39.12 -11.23 5.21
C ILE A 591 -38.23 -9.98 5.07
N CYS A 592 -37.24 -10.00 4.19
CA CYS A 592 -36.35 -8.86 3.99
C CYS A 592 -37.09 -7.60 3.54
N PHE A 593 -38.00 -7.71 2.56
CA PHE A 593 -38.80 -6.58 2.07
C PHE A 593 -39.70 -6.01 3.16
N LYS A 594 -40.32 -6.89 3.97
CA LYS A 594 -41.18 -6.49 5.08
C LYS A 594 -40.41 -5.76 6.18
N GLU A 595 -39.25 -6.26 6.56
CA GLU A 595 -38.50 -5.79 7.73
C GLU A 595 -37.61 -4.57 7.42
N PHE A 596 -37.18 -4.40 6.16
CA PHE A 596 -36.22 -3.34 5.79
C PHE A 596 -36.69 -2.38 4.69
N GLY A 597 -37.74 -2.73 3.93
CA GLY A 597 -38.14 -1.99 2.73
C GLY A 597 -38.82 -0.64 2.98
N ASP A 598 -39.19 -0.36 4.23
CA ASP A 598 -39.58 0.99 4.66
C ASP A 598 -38.46 2.01 4.40
N ARG A 599 -37.20 1.59 4.56
CA ARG A 599 -35.98 2.40 4.41
C ARG A 599 -35.16 2.04 3.17
N VAL A 600 -35.08 0.78 2.80
CA VAL A 600 -34.30 0.31 1.65
C VAL A 600 -35.05 0.53 0.34
N LYS A 601 -34.45 1.29 -0.57
CA LYS A 601 -35.03 1.64 -1.88
C LYS A 601 -34.33 0.98 -3.06
N GLN A 602 -33.18 0.34 -2.83
CA GLN A 602 -32.37 -0.26 -3.88
C GLN A 602 -32.11 -1.73 -3.53
N TRP A 603 -32.82 -2.63 -4.21
CA TRP A 603 -32.79 -4.07 -3.96
C TRP A 603 -32.05 -4.80 -5.07
N ILE A 604 -31.15 -5.69 -4.69
CA ILE A 604 -30.45 -6.61 -5.61
C ILE A 604 -30.80 -8.03 -5.17
N THR A 605 -31.33 -8.86 -6.07
CA THR A 605 -31.67 -10.25 -5.70
C THR A 605 -30.42 -11.12 -5.58
N PHE A 606 -29.59 -11.16 -6.62
CA PHE A 606 -28.43 -12.05 -6.72
C PHE A 606 -27.19 -11.23 -7.07
N ASN A 607 -26.08 -11.52 -6.39
CA ASN A 607 -24.74 -11.11 -6.80
C ASN A 607 -24.07 -12.24 -7.61
N GLU A 608 -23.63 -11.92 -8.82
CA GLU A 608 -22.78 -12.79 -9.65
C GLU A 608 -23.31 -14.23 -9.78
N PRO A 609 -24.55 -14.40 -10.29
CA PRO A 609 -25.19 -15.71 -10.32
C PRO A 609 -24.42 -16.71 -11.19
N LEU A 610 -23.74 -16.26 -12.25
CA LEU A 610 -22.89 -17.10 -13.10
C LEU A 610 -21.71 -17.68 -12.33
N THR A 611 -21.01 -16.86 -11.54
CA THR A 611 -19.88 -17.33 -10.71
C THR A 611 -20.34 -18.44 -9.77
N TYR A 612 -21.49 -18.28 -9.12
CA TYR A 612 -22.07 -19.29 -8.24
C TYR A 612 -22.33 -20.62 -8.98
N CYS A 613 -22.98 -20.58 -10.15
CA CYS A 613 -23.24 -21.80 -10.94
C CYS A 613 -21.93 -22.47 -11.38
N ALA A 614 -21.02 -21.71 -11.98
CA ALA A 614 -19.82 -22.25 -12.61
C ALA A 614 -18.84 -22.79 -11.56
N GLN A 615 -18.50 -22.00 -10.54
CA GLN A 615 -17.51 -22.40 -9.55
C GLN A 615 -18.07 -23.47 -8.60
N GLY A 616 -19.37 -23.44 -8.29
CA GLY A 616 -20.02 -24.38 -7.37
C GLY A 616 -20.43 -25.73 -8.00
N TYR A 617 -20.84 -25.72 -9.27
CA TYR A 617 -21.49 -26.87 -9.92
C TYR A 617 -20.84 -27.31 -11.26
N ALA A 618 -19.79 -26.61 -11.71
CA ALA A 618 -19.02 -27.03 -12.88
C ALA A 618 -17.56 -27.33 -12.57
N PHE A 619 -16.87 -26.45 -11.85
CA PHE A 619 -15.44 -26.62 -11.52
C PHE A 619 -15.19 -27.28 -10.17
N GLY A 620 -16.22 -27.31 -9.30
CA GLY A 620 -16.12 -27.79 -7.93
C GLY A 620 -15.13 -26.99 -7.07
N ALA A 621 -14.86 -25.73 -7.44
CA ALA A 621 -13.91 -24.86 -6.78
C ALA A 621 -14.51 -24.14 -5.56
N PHE A 622 -15.80 -23.79 -5.62
CA PHE A 622 -16.56 -23.20 -4.52
C PHE A 622 -17.59 -24.19 -3.99
N VAL A 623 -18.07 -23.97 -2.77
CA VAL A 623 -19.17 -24.75 -2.19
C VAL A 623 -20.41 -24.70 -3.11
N PRO A 624 -21.13 -25.82 -3.33
CA PRO A 624 -21.00 -27.13 -2.68
C PRO A 624 -19.86 -28.04 -3.22
N GLY A 625 -19.06 -27.59 -4.18
CA GLY A 625 -17.90 -28.32 -4.69
C GLY A 625 -18.26 -29.45 -5.65
N ARG A 626 -19.36 -29.30 -6.38
CA ARG A 626 -19.87 -30.32 -7.32
C ARG A 626 -19.26 -30.12 -8.69
N CYS A 627 -18.81 -31.21 -9.29
CA CYS A 627 -18.41 -31.26 -10.69
C CYS A 627 -18.30 -32.70 -11.19
N SER A 628 -18.18 -32.88 -12.50
CA SER A 628 -17.91 -34.20 -13.06
C SER A 628 -16.53 -34.72 -12.61
N PRO A 629 -16.37 -36.02 -12.27
CA PRO A 629 -15.08 -36.55 -11.80
C PRO A 629 -13.90 -36.39 -12.77
N TRP A 630 -14.18 -36.30 -14.08
CA TRP A 630 -13.17 -36.06 -15.11
C TRP A 630 -12.75 -34.60 -15.25
N GLU A 631 -13.54 -33.65 -14.73
CA GLU A 631 -13.20 -32.22 -14.71
C GLU A 631 -12.22 -31.92 -13.58
N ASN A 632 -12.45 -32.51 -12.40
CA ASN A 632 -11.57 -32.40 -11.25
C ASN A 632 -11.63 -33.67 -10.41
N ALA A 633 -10.49 -34.34 -10.26
CA ALA A 633 -10.38 -35.61 -9.54
C ALA A 633 -10.77 -35.52 -8.04
N LYS A 634 -10.90 -34.31 -7.49
CA LYS A 634 -11.38 -34.08 -6.12
C LYS A 634 -12.90 -34.09 -5.99
N CYS A 635 -13.65 -33.99 -7.09
CA CYS A 635 -15.10 -34.03 -7.05
C CYS A 635 -15.58 -35.47 -6.88
N SER A 636 -16.36 -35.70 -5.82
CA SER A 636 -16.99 -37.00 -5.54
C SER A 636 -18.36 -37.16 -6.21
N ALA A 637 -18.98 -36.07 -6.66
CA ALA A 637 -20.28 -36.04 -7.33
C ALA A 637 -20.48 -34.76 -8.15
N GLY A 638 -21.36 -34.82 -9.16
CA GLY A 638 -21.75 -33.70 -10.00
C GLY A 638 -21.81 -34.06 -11.48
N ASP A 639 -22.47 -33.21 -12.27
CA ASP A 639 -22.47 -33.25 -13.73
C ASP A 639 -22.23 -31.83 -14.28
N ALA A 640 -20.97 -31.53 -14.59
CA ALA A 640 -20.52 -30.21 -15.07
C ALA A 640 -21.14 -29.82 -16.43
N GLY A 641 -21.73 -30.78 -17.16
CA GLY A 641 -22.44 -30.52 -18.41
C GLY A 641 -23.92 -30.19 -18.23
N ARG A 642 -24.52 -30.43 -17.05
CA ARG A 642 -25.97 -30.23 -16.81
C ARG A 642 -26.30 -29.38 -15.60
N GLU A 643 -25.64 -29.64 -14.47
CA GLU A 643 -25.95 -29.00 -13.19
C GLU A 643 -25.83 -27.47 -13.24
N PRO A 644 -24.80 -26.85 -13.88
CA PRO A 644 -24.71 -25.40 -13.97
C PRO A 644 -25.91 -24.76 -14.67
N TYR A 645 -26.47 -25.42 -15.68
CA TYR A 645 -27.65 -24.93 -16.41
C TYR A 645 -28.91 -24.98 -15.55
N ALA A 646 -29.12 -26.07 -14.81
CA ALA A 646 -30.24 -26.19 -13.87
C ALA A 646 -30.16 -25.15 -12.74
N VAL A 647 -28.97 -24.98 -12.14
CA VAL A 647 -28.73 -24.03 -11.05
C VAL A 647 -28.93 -22.58 -11.50
N CYS A 648 -28.33 -22.20 -12.64
CA CYS A 648 -28.50 -20.85 -13.19
C CYS A 648 -29.95 -20.55 -13.57
N HIS A 649 -30.66 -21.55 -14.08
CA HIS A 649 -32.08 -21.42 -14.38
C HIS A 649 -32.93 -21.22 -13.12
N ASN A 650 -32.72 -22.01 -12.07
CA ASN A 650 -33.43 -21.83 -10.80
C ASN A 650 -33.10 -20.47 -10.14
N GLN A 651 -31.88 -19.95 -10.29
CA GLN A 651 -31.55 -18.58 -9.87
C GLN A 651 -32.34 -17.52 -10.67
N LEU A 652 -32.51 -17.68 -11.99
CA LEU A 652 -33.35 -16.79 -12.81
C LEU A 652 -34.81 -16.81 -12.36
N LEU A 653 -35.36 -18.00 -12.09
CA LEU A 653 -36.73 -18.15 -11.60
C LEU A 653 -36.90 -17.55 -10.19
N ALA A 654 -35.95 -17.79 -9.29
CA ALA A 654 -35.93 -17.21 -7.95
C ALA A 654 -35.85 -15.68 -7.99
N HIS A 655 -35.01 -15.13 -8.87
CA HIS A 655 -34.91 -13.68 -9.11
C HIS A 655 -36.25 -13.10 -9.54
N ALA A 656 -36.86 -13.68 -10.57
CA ALA A 656 -38.11 -13.18 -11.11
C ALA A 656 -39.27 -13.28 -10.13
N THR A 657 -39.32 -14.38 -9.37
CA THR A 657 -40.32 -14.59 -8.32
C THR A 657 -40.18 -13.55 -7.20
N ALA A 658 -38.95 -13.18 -6.81
CA ALA A 658 -38.72 -12.12 -5.83
C ALA A 658 -39.07 -10.73 -6.38
N VAL A 659 -38.79 -10.48 -7.66
CA VAL A 659 -39.16 -9.22 -8.34
C VAL A 659 -40.68 -9.08 -8.43
N GLU A 660 -41.38 -10.13 -8.85
CA GLU A 660 -42.83 -10.16 -8.90
C GLU A 660 -43.43 -9.90 -7.52
N LEU A 661 -42.92 -10.58 -6.49
CA LEU A 661 -43.31 -10.34 -5.10
C LEU A 661 -43.13 -8.87 -4.70
N TYR A 662 -41.97 -8.28 -4.98
CA TYR A 662 -41.69 -6.89 -4.64
C TYR A 662 -42.65 -5.93 -5.35
N ARG A 663 -42.80 -6.07 -6.67
CA ARG A 663 -43.65 -5.21 -7.50
C ARG A 663 -45.10 -5.22 -7.06
N HIS A 664 -45.66 -6.41 -6.81
CA HIS A 664 -47.07 -6.55 -6.46
C HIS A 664 -47.38 -6.19 -5.02
N LYS A 665 -46.51 -6.57 -4.07
CA LYS A 665 -46.81 -6.45 -2.63
C LYS A 665 -46.22 -5.19 -1.99
N TYR A 666 -45.07 -4.71 -2.46
CA TYR A 666 -44.27 -3.71 -1.72
C TYR A 666 -43.98 -2.43 -2.50
N GLN A 667 -43.75 -2.50 -3.81
CA GLN A 667 -43.20 -1.39 -4.59
C GLN A 667 -44.10 -0.14 -4.57
N GLN A 668 -45.42 -0.29 -4.61
CA GLN A 668 -46.34 0.86 -4.55
C GLN A 668 -46.19 1.65 -3.23
N GLN A 669 -45.97 0.96 -2.11
CA GLN A 669 -45.85 1.59 -0.79
C GLN A 669 -44.42 2.04 -0.51
N GLN A 670 -43.45 1.18 -0.82
CA GLN A 670 -42.04 1.38 -0.49
C GLN A 670 -41.31 2.24 -1.52
N LYS A 671 -41.81 2.33 -2.76
CA LYS A 671 -41.26 3.16 -3.85
C LYS A 671 -39.78 2.87 -4.17
N GLY A 672 -39.34 1.63 -3.98
CA GLY A 672 -37.99 1.20 -4.34
C GLY A 672 -37.90 0.58 -5.73
N GLN A 673 -36.68 0.23 -6.12
CA GLN A 673 -36.33 -0.45 -7.35
C GLN A 673 -35.67 -1.79 -7.02
N ILE A 674 -35.86 -2.78 -7.89
CA ILE A 674 -35.27 -4.11 -7.74
C ILE A 674 -34.57 -4.58 -9.00
N GLY A 675 -33.38 -5.15 -8.85
CA GLY A 675 -32.53 -5.60 -9.95
C GLY A 675 -31.69 -6.81 -9.59
N ILE A 676 -30.74 -7.12 -10.46
CA ILE A 676 -29.76 -8.20 -10.33
C ILE A 676 -28.37 -7.68 -10.71
N THR A 677 -27.33 -8.20 -10.09
CA THR A 677 -25.94 -7.83 -10.41
C THR A 677 -25.22 -8.98 -11.09
N LEU A 678 -24.83 -8.77 -12.35
CA LEU A 678 -24.16 -9.76 -13.19
C LEU A 678 -22.65 -9.51 -13.21
N ASN A 679 -21.84 -10.56 -13.20
CA ASN A 679 -20.40 -10.45 -13.49
C ASN A 679 -20.12 -10.76 -14.96
N THR A 680 -19.13 -10.09 -15.53
CA THR A 680 -18.60 -10.45 -16.85
C THR A 680 -17.17 -9.96 -17.05
N ASN A 681 -16.44 -10.64 -17.93
CA ASN A 681 -15.20 -10.14 -18.49
C ASN A 681 -15.50 -9.45 -19.82
N TRP A 682 -14.68 -8.46 -20.18
CA TRP A 682 -14.68 -7.98 -21.56
C TRP A 682 -13.85 -8.90 -22.44
N PHE A 683 -14.32 -9.22 -23.65
CA PHE A 683 -13.63 -10.14 -24.54
C PHE A 683 -13.13 -9.41 -25.79
N LEU A 684 -11.87 -9.66 -26.14
CA LEU A 684 -11.24 -9.18 -27.38
C LEU A 684 -10.86 -10.39 -28.24
N PRO A 685 -10.90 -10.31 -29.57
CA PRO A 685 -10.48 -11.43 -30.40
C PRO A 685 -8.96 -11.63 -30.29
N TYR A 686 -8.51 -12.88 -30.23
CA TYR A 686 -7.08 -13.20 -30.15
C TYR A 686 -6.38 -12.82 -31.46
N SER A 687 -6.94 -13.21 -32.60
CA SER A 687 -6.46 -12.86 -33.94
C SER A 687 -7.49 -12.02 -34.73
N LYS A 688 -7.16 -11.63 -35.96
CA LYS A 688 -8.09 -10.94 -36.89
C LYS A 688 -8.97 -11.93 -37.68
N SER A 689 -9.02 -13.20 -37.26
CA SER A 689 -9.79 -14.21 -37.97
C SER A 689 -11.28 -14.04 -37.66
N LYS A 690 -12.12 -14.28 -38.66
CA LYS A 690 -13.58 -14.28 -38.48
C LYS A 690 -14.03 -15.27 -37.40
N ALA A 691 -13.31 -16.40 -37.25
CA ALA A 691 -13.61 -17.40 -36.23
C ALA A 691 -13.39 -16.85 -34.80
N ASP A 692 -12.34 -16.05 -34.58
CA ASP A 692 -12.08 -15.43 -33.28
C ASP A 692 -13.03 -14.27 -33.00
N ASP A 693 -13.42 -13.52 -34.03
CA ASP A 693 -14.47 -12.50 -33.90
C ASP A 693 -15.82 -13.14 -33.49
N GLU A 694 -16.20 -14.25 -34.13
CA GLU A 694 -17.38 -15.03 -33.74
C GLU A 694 -17.24 -15.67 -32.34
N ALA A 695 -16.02 -15.99 -31.92
CA ALA A 695 -15.73 -16.50 -30.57
C ALA A 695 -15.96 -15.44 -29.50
N VAL A 696 -15.70 -14.16 -29.78
CA VAL A 696 -15.99 -13.06 -28.84
C VAL A 696 -17.49 -12.98 -28.54
N GLU A 697 -18.34 -13.07 -29.58
CA GLU A 697 -19.79 -13.06 -29.41
C GLU A 697 -20.28 -14.25 -28.58
N ARG A 698 -19.76 -15.46 -28.84
CA ARG A 698 -20.08 -16.64 -28.02
C ARG A 698 -19.62 -16.49 -26.57
N ALA A 699 -18.44 -15.91 -26.34
CA ALA A 699 -17.96 -15.67 -24.99
C ALA A 699 -18.86 -14.68 -24.23
N LEU A 700 -19.30 -13.60 -24.88
CA LEU A 700 -20.26 -12.65 -24.30
C LEU A 700 -21.63 -13.28 -24.04
N ASP A 701 -22.11 -14.12 -24.95
CA ASP A 701 -23.36 -14.85 -24.78
C ASP A 701 -23.32 -15.77 -23.55
N PHE A 702 -22.24 -16.54 -23.37
CA PHE A 702 -22.11 -17.47 -22.25
C PHE A 702 -21.70 -16.80 -20.91
N ASN A 703 -21.16 -15.58 -20.93
CA ASN A 703 -20.72 -14.88 -19.69
C ASN A 703 -21.68 -13.77 -19.23
N TYR A 704 -22.37 -13.10 -20.15
CA TYR A 704 -23.23 -11.96 -19.84
C TYR A 704 -24.64 -12.16 -20.39
N GLY A 705 -24.75 -12.54 -21.67
CA GLY A 705 -26.01 -12.79 -22.35
C GLY A 705 -26.85 -13.88 -21.71
N TRP A 706 -26.22 -14.87 -21.07
CA TRP A 706 -26.89 -16.01 -20.44
C TRP A 706 -27.93 -15.56 -19.40
N PHE A 707 -27.61 -14.54 -18.60
CA PHE A 707 -28.59 -13.96 -17.67
C PHE A 707 -29.30 -12.75 -18.28
N LEU A 708 -28.61 -11.91 -19.05
CA LEU A 708 -29.19 -10.66 -19.54
C LEU A 708 -30.26 -10.86 -20.62
N GLU A 709 -30.11 -11.82 -21.53
CA GLU A 709 -31.10 -12.06 -22.58
C GLU A 709 -32.42 -12.67 -22.07
N PRO A 710 -32.43 -13.63 -21.13
CA PRO A 710 -33.68 -14.03 -20.48
C PRO A 710 -34.45 -12.87 -19.84
N LEU A 711 -33.73 -11.94 -19.21
CA LEU A 711 -34.32 -10.77 -18.56
C LEU A 711 -34.84 -9.74 -19.58
N THR A 712 -34.11 -9.49 -20.66
CA THR A 712 -34.45 -8.41 -21.61
C THR A 712 -35.34 -8.90 -22.77
N ARG A 713 -35.08 -10.11 -23.25
CA ARG A 713 -35.68 -10.70 -24.46
C ARG A 713 -36.58 -11.91 -24.16
N GLY A 714 -36.49 -12.51 -22.98
CA GLY A 714 -37.29 -13.70 -22.63
C GLY A 714 -36.79 -14.99 -23.31
N LYS A 715 -35.56 -15.00 -23.79
CA LYS A 715 -34.91 -16.15 -24.43
C LYS A 715 -33.43 -16.21 -24.06
N TYR A 716 -32.86 -17.40 -24.00
CA TYR A 716 -31.40 -17.53 -23.94
C TYR A 716 -30.75 -17.02 -25.24
N PRO A 717 -29.47 -16.62 -25.22
CA PRO A 717 -28.77 -16.25 -26.44
C PRO A 717 -28.84 -17.32 -27.52
N SER A 718 -28.85 -16.90 -28.79
CA SER A 718 -29.06 -17.84 -29.92
C SER A 718 -27.91 -18.82 -30.06
N SER A 719 -26.67 -18.39 -29.80
CA SER A 719 -25.51 -19.28 -29.79
C SER A 719 -25.65 -20.37 -28.74
N MET A 720 -26.04 -20.01 -27.51
CA MET A 720 -26.29 -20.96 -26.43
C MET A 720 -27.37 -21.99 -26.81
N GLN A 721 -28.50 -21.54 -27.37
CA GLN A 721 -29.56 -22.44 -27.82
C GLN A 721 -29.05 -23.46 -28.84
N SER A 722 -28.23 -23.02 -29.80
CA SER A 722 -27.68 -23.89 -30.84
C SER A 722 -26.62 -24.88 -30.32
N LEU A 723 -25.77 -24.43 -29.38
CA LEU A 723 -24.60 -25.19 -28.92
C LEU A 723 -24.91 -26.12 -27.76
N VAL A 724 -25.76 -25.68 -26.83
CA VAL A 724 -26.12 -26.44 -25.63
C VAL A 724 -27.31 -27.36 -25.88
N GLY A 725 -28.25 -26.92 -26.72
CA GLY A 725 -29.44 -27.68 -27.09
C GLY A 725 -30.37 -27.98 -25.90
N ASN A 726 -30.79 -29.24 -25.79
CA ASN A 726 -31.79 -29.69 -24.83
C ASN A 726 -31.36 -29.64 -23.35
N ARG A 727 -30.11 -29.28 -23.06
CA ARG A 727 -29.62 -29.07 -21.68
C ARG A 727 -29.99 -27.68 -21.14
N LEU A 728 -30.41 -26.74 -22.00
CA LEU A 728 -30.98 -25.47 -21.56
C LEU A 728 -32.44 -25.67 -21.13
N PRO A 729 -32.82 -25.28 -19.90
CA PRO A 729 -34.21 -25.37 -19.47
C PRO A 729 -35.13 -24.38 -20.21
N SER A 730 -36.44 -24.60 -20.13
CA SER A 730 -37.48 -23.69 -20.64
C SER A 730 -38.07 -22.84 -19.51
N GLU A 731 -38.76 -21.73 -19.83
CA GLU A 731 -39.37 -20.74 -18.90
C GLU A 731 -38.43 -19.59 -18.49
N LEU A 732 -38.67 -18.39 -19.06
CA LEU A 732 -37.73 -17.27 -18.93
C LEU A 732 -38.44 -15.98 -18.54
N VAL A 733 -37.66 -15.11 -17.92
CA VAL A 733 -38.15 -14.13 -16.96
C VAL A 733 -38.10 -12.70 -17.51
N LYS A 734 -38.75 -12.50 -18.66
CA LYS A 734 -38.69 -11.22 -19.38
C LYS A 734 -39.24 -10.07 -18.54
N GLY A 735 -38.47 -8.99 -18.46
CA GLY A 735 -38.82 -7.73 -17.82
C GLY A 735 -38.72 -7.75 -16.29
N SER A 736 -38.16 -8.78 -15.67
CA SER A 736 -38.07 -8.89 -14.21
C SER A 736 -36.97 -8.03 -13.57
N TYR A 737 -36.77 -6.78 -14.01
CA TYR A 737 -35.79 -5.88 -13.41
C TYR A 737 -36.22 -4.41 -13.59
N ASP A 738 -35.80 -3.55 -12.67
CA ASP A 738 -35.87 -2.10 -12.76
C ASP A 738 -34.51 -1.49 -13.11
N PHE A 739 -33.42 -2.17 -12.73
CA PHE A 739 -32.04 -1.85 -13.09
C PHE A 739 -31.19 -3.13 -13.23
N ILE A 740 -30.05 -3.01 -13.90
CA ILE A 740 -29.04 -4.08 -14.00
C ILE A 740 -27.74 -3.56 -13.39
N GLY A 741 -27.21 -4.29 -12.41
CA GLY A 741 -25.86 -4.07 -11.89
C GLY A 741 -24.84 -4.87 -12.69
N VAL A 742 -23.65 -4.33 -12.86
CA VAL A 742 -22.52 -5.02 -13.53
C VAL A 742 -21.30 -4.99 -12.62
N ASN A 743 -20.80 -6.17 -12.26
CA ASN A 743 -19.47 -6.33 -11.68
C ASN A 743 -18.49 -6.60 -12.83
N TYR A 744 -17.55 -5.67 -13.04
CA TYR A 744 -16.54 -5.76 -14.07
C TYR A 744 -15.15 -5.67 -13.43
N TYR A 745 -14.30 -6.65 -13.74
CA TYR A 745 -12.97 -6.77 -13.13
C TYR A 745 -11.83 -6.73 -14.16
N THR A 746 -11.99 -7.39 -15.30
CA THR A 746 -10.91 -7.57 -16.27
C THR A 746 -11.40 -7.86 -17.69
N ALA A 747 -10.46 -7.89 -18.62
CA ALA A 747 -10.66 -8.31 -20.00
C ALA A 747 -9.87 -9.59 -20.32
N SER A 748 -10.22 -10.30 -21.39
CA SER A 748 -9.48 -11.45 -21.89
C SER A 748 -9.47 -11.48 -23.42
N TYR A 749 -8.40 -12.03 -24.00
CA TYR A 749 -8.37 -12.40 -25.40
C TYR A 749 -9.05 -13.76 -25.59
N THR A 750 -9.89 -13.88 -26.61
CA THR A 750 -10.69 -15.07 -26.90
C THR A 750 -10.41 -15.58 -28.30
N TYR A 751 -10.32 -16.90 -28.45
CA TYR A 751 -10.21 -17.56 -29.75
C TYR A 751 -11.13 -18.76 -29.85
N SER A 752 -11.48 -19.12 -31.09
CA SER A 752 -12.35 -20.26 -31.36
C SER A 752 -11.60 -21.57 -31.14
N VAL A 753 -12.26 -22.55 -30.51
CA VAL A 753 -11.75 -23.91 -30.38
C VAL A 753 -12.75 -24.91 -30.98
N SER A 754 -12.26 -26.07 -31.39
CA SER A 754 -13.13 -27.16 -31.86
C SER A 754 -13.84 -27.82 -30.67
N PRO A 755 -15.09 -28.30 -30.86
CA PRO A 755 -15.78 -29.04 -29.81
C PRO A 755 -15.05 -30.35 -29.46
N PRO A 756 -15.22 -30.89 -28.24
CA PRO A 756 -14.66 -32.18 -27.87
C PRO A 756 -15.14 -33.29 -28.83
N PRO A 757 -14.28 -34.25 -29.21
CA PRO A 757 -14.69 -35.38 -30.05
C PRO A 757 -15.88 -36.13 -29.43
N ASN A 758 -16.94 -36.33 -30.20
CA ASN A 758 -18.17 -37.02 -29.79
C ASN A 758 -18.87 -36.44 -28.54
N ASN A 759 -18.63 -35.17 -28.18
CA ASN A 759 -19.12 -34.55 -26.93
C ASN A 759 -18.73 -35.31 -25.65
N VAL A 760 -17.69 -36.14 -25.71
CA VAL A 760 -17.16 -36.82 -24.53
C VAL A 760 -16.56 -35.76 -23.60
N ASN A 761 -16.93 -35.79 -22.33
CA ASN A 761 -16.52 -34.83 -21.30
C ASN A 761 -16.95 -33.37 -21.59
N ALA A 762 -18.08 -33.17 -22.28
CA ALA A 762 -18.68 -31.85 -22.43
C ALA A 762 -19.04 -31.24 -21.06
N THR A 763 -18.75 -29.95 -20.90
CA THR A 763 -18.93 -29.14 -19.70
C THR A 763 -19.40 -27.75 -20.16
N PHE A 764 -20.06 -26.98 -19.30
CA PHE A 764 -20.52 -25.64 -19.67
C PHE A 764 -19.39 -24.75 -20.25
N SER A 765 -18.14 -24.98 -19.83
CA SER A 765 -16.96 -24.24 -20.27
C SER A 765 -16.50 -24.60 -21.69
N THR A 766 -16.83 -25.80 -22.18
CA THR A 766 -16.50 -26.24 -23.55
C THR A 766 -17.64 -25.97 -24.54
N ASP A 767 -18.88 -25.82 -24.05
CA ASP A 767 -20.06 -25.57 -24.89
C ASP A 767 -19.99 -24.26 -25.67
N ALA A 768 -19.34 -23.24 -25.12
CA ALA A 768 -19.12 -21.98 -25.83
C ALA A 768 -18.20 -22.15 -27.05
N GLN A 769 -17.41 -23.24 -27.12
CA GLN A 769 -16.40 -23.48 -28.16
C GLN A 769 -15.41 -22.31 -28.27
N ILE A 770 -14.98 -21.81 -27.12
CA ILE A 770 -14.00 -20.72 -27.00
C ILE A 770 -12.94 -21.09 -25.98
N ASN A 771 -11.77 -20.48 -26.09
CA ASN A 771 -10.82 -20.39 -25.00
C ASN A 771 -10.43 -18.93 -24.78
N ALA A 772 -10.17 -18.58 -23.52
CA ALA A 772 -9.84 -17.22 -23.11
C ALA A 772 -8.47 -17.18 -22.43
N THR A 773 -7.71 -16.12 -22.69
CA THR A 773 -6.37 -15.91 -22.13
C THR A 773 -6.15 -14.44 -21.83
N ALA A 774 -5.50 -14.16 -20.71
CA ALA A 774 -5.03 -12.81 -20.41
C ALA A 774 -3.79 -12.43 -21.24
N ILE A 775 -3.16 -13.36 -21.96
CA ILE A 775 -1.88 -13.15 -22.65
C ILE A 775 -2.02 -13.42 -24.16
N ARG A 776 -1.55 -12.48 -24.98
CA ARG A 776 -1.42 -12.64 -26.43
C ARG A 776 0.04 -12.38 -26.83
N ASN A 777 0.67 -13.34 -27.50
CA ASN A 777 2.07 -13.25 -27.94
C ASN A 777 3.06 -12.90 -26.81
N GLY A 778 2.86 -13.46 -25.61
CA GLY A 778 3.70 -13.19 -24.43
C GLY A 778 3.41 -11.86 -23.72
N ILE A 779 2.44 -11.07 -24.20
CA ILE A 779 2.06 -9.78 -23.64
C ILE A 779 0.70 -9.90 -22.94
N PRO A 780 0.60 -9.59 -21.62
CA PRO A 780 -0.67 -9.48 -20.93
C PRO A 780 -1.59 -8.41 -21.52
N ILE A 781 -2.91 -8.62 -21.45
CA ILE A 781 -3.95 -7.70 -21.93
C ILE A 781 -3.95 -6.34 -21.20
N GLY A 782 -3.34 -6.30 -20.02
CA GLY A 782 -3.08 -5.12 -19.20
C GLY A 782 -2.04 -5.43 -18.12
N PRO A 783 -1.59 -4.43 -17.33
CA PRO A 783 -0.67 -4.65 -16.22
C PRO A 783 -1.22 -5.69 -15.23
N GLN A 784 -0.36 -6.58 -14.74
CA GLN A 784 -0.76 -7.61 -13.77
C GLN A 784 -0.91 -7.02 -12.38
N VAL A 785 -2.14 -6.64 -12.06
CA VAL A 785 -2.50 -6.16 -10.73
C VAL A 785 -2.42 -7.30 -9.72
N CYS A 786 -1.40 -7.26 -8.87
CA CYS A 786 -1.39 -8.08 -7.67
C CYS A 786 -2.39 -7.48 -6.68
N ILE A 787 -3.58 -8.08 -6.55
CA ILE A 787 -4.55 -7.69 -5.54
C ILE A 787 -3.98 -8.08 -4.17
N ILE A 788 -3.36 -7.12 -3.48
CA ILE A 788 -2.98 -7.29 -2.08
C ILE A 788 -4.26 -7.12 -1.25
N THR A 789 -4.86 -8.22 -0.81
CA THR A 789 -5.84 -8.18 0.26
C THR A 789 -5.12 -7.81 1.57
N TYR A 790 -5.19 -6.55 1.97
CA TYR A 790 -4.79 -6.13 3.31
C TYR A 790 -5.75 -6.73 4.35
N GLN A 791 -5.32 -7.75 5.09
CA GLN A 791 -5.98 -8.13 6.33
C GLN A 791 -5.52 -7.16 7.43
N PHE A 792 -6.37 -6.20 7.79
CA PHE A 792 -6.14 -5.37 8.98
C PHE A 792 -6.32 -6.25 10.23
N ARG A 793 -5.22 -6.67 10.86
CA ARG A 793 -5.24 -7.10 12.27
C ARG A 793 -5.22 -5.85 13.13
N GLU A 794 -6.31 -5.56 13.81
CA GLU A 794 -6.31 -4.56 14.88
C GLU A 794 -5.36 -4.99 16.00
N LYS A 795 -4.28 -4.23 16.17
CA LYS A 795 -3.72 -3.97 17.49
C LYS A 795 -3.71 -2.46 17.71
N GLU A 796 -4.71 -2.03 18.47
CA GLU A 796 -4.81 -0.84 19.30
C GLU A 796 -3.56 0.05 19.35
N LYS A 797 -3.66 1.27 18.79
CA LYS A 797 -3.70 2.55 19.53
C LYS A 797 -3.46 3.75 18.59
N GLY A 798 -4.54 4.50 18.33
CA GLY A 798 -4.51 5.96 18.14
C GLY A 798 -4.08 6.52 16.79
N LEU A 799 -4.78 6.19 15.69
CA LEU A 799 -4.66 6.95 14.44
C LEU A 799 -6.01 7.59 14.04
N ASP A 800 -5.91 8.84 13.60
CA ASP A 800 -7.00 9.71 13.14
C ASP A 800 -7.59 9.17 11.81
N PRO A 801 -8.92 9.02 11.69
CA PRO A 801 -9.60 8.52 10.47
C PRO A 801 -9.30 9.29 9.18
N HIS A 802 -8.78 10.52 9.25
CA HIS A 802 -8.57 11.38 8.09
C HIS A 802 -7.38 11.02 7.19
N GLU A 803 -6.57 10.01 7.51
CA GLU A 803 -5.45 9.60 6.65
C GLU A 803 -5.74 8.40 5.72
N LEU A 804 -6.93 7.78 5.72
CA LEU A 804 -7.22 6.63 4.85
C LEU A 804 -7.47 7.03 3.37
N THR A 805 -6.43 7.34 2.58
CA THR A 805 -6.58 7.32 1.10
C THR A 805 -6.72 5.89 0.57
N TRP A 806 -7.86 5.63 -0.07
CA TRP A 806 -8.23 4.37 -0.73
C TRP A 806 -7.67 4.38 -2.16
N GLY A 807 -6.46 3.84 -2.32
CA GLY A 807 -5.87 3.57 -3.62
C GLY A 807 -6.10 2.11 -4.00
N LEU A 808 -6.83 1.85 -5.09
CA LEU A 808 -6.70 0.62 -5.86
C LEU A 808 -5.26 0.60 -6.40
N GLU A 809 -4.37 -0.08 -5.70
CA GLU A 809 -3.00 -0.29 -6.16
C GLU A 809 -3.03 -1.34 -7.27
N VAL A 810 -3.16 -0.86 -8.50
CA VAL A 810 -2.88 -1.62 -9.72
C VAL A 810 -1.36 -1.82 -9.76
N ARG A 811 -0.84 -2.91 -9.15
CA ARG A 811 0.58 -3.30 -9.28
C ARG A 811 0.95 -3.61 -10.73
#